data_AF-A0A7J8JHW7-F1
#
_entry.id   AF-A0A7J8JHW7-F1
#
_cell.length_a   1.000
_cell.length_b   1.000
_cell.length_c   1.000
_cell.angle_alpha   90.00
_cell.angle_beta   90.00
_cell.angle_gamma   90.00
#
_symmetry.space_group_name_H-M   'P 1'
#
loop_
_entity.id
_entity.type
_entity.pdbx_description
1 polymer ?
#
loop_
_entity_poly.entity_id
_entity_poly.type
_entity_poly.pdbx_seq_one_letter_code
_entity_poly.pdbx_strand_id
1 'polypeptide(L)'
;MSGTNSPEAVKKLLENMQSDLRALSLECKKKFPPVKEAAESGIIKVKTIAARNTEILAALKENSSEVVQPFLMGCGTKEPKITQLCLAAIQRLMSHEVVSETAAGNIINMLWQLMENSLEELKLLQTVLVLLTTNTVVHDEALSKAIVLCFRLHFTKDNITNNTAAATVRQVVTVVFERMVAEDERHRDIIEQPVLVQANSNRRSVSTLKPCAKDAYMLFQDLCQLVNADAPYWLVGMTEMTRTFGLELLESVLNDFPQVFLQHQEFSFLLKERVCPLVIKLFSPNIKFRQGSSSSSSPAPVEKPYFPICMRLLRVVSVLIKQFYSLLVTECEIFLSLLVKFLDADKPQWLRAVAVESIHRLCVQPQLLRSFCQSYDMKQHSTKVFRDIVNALGSFIQSLFLVPPTGNPATTNQAGNNNSGGTVSAPANSGMLGIGGGVTLLPAFEYRGTWIPILTITVQGSAKATYLEMLDKVEPPTIPEGYAMSVAFHCLLDLVRGITSMIEGELGEVETECQTTTEAASSPTQSSEEQELQSTSDQMDKEIVNRAVWEEMVNACWCGLLAALSLLLDASTDEAATENILKAELTMAALCGRLGLVTSRDAFITAICKGSLPPHYALTILNTTTAATLSNKSYSIQGQSVMMISPSSESHQQVVAVGQPLAVQPQGTVMLTSKNIQCMRTLLNLAHCHGAVLGTSWQLVLATLQHLVWILGLKPSSGGALKPGRAVDGPSTVLTTAVMTDLPVISNILSRLFESSQYLDDVSLHHLINALCSLSLEAMDMAYGNNKEPSLFAVAKLLETGLVNMHRIEILWRPLTGHLLEVCQHPNSRMREWGAEALTSLIKAGLTFNHDPPLSQNQRLQLLLLNPLKEMSSINHPDIRLKQLECVLQILQSQGDSLGPGWPLVLGVMGAIRNDQGESLIRTAFQCLQLVVTDFLPTMPCTCLQIVVDVAGSFGLHNQELNISLTSIGLLWNISDYFFQRGETIEKELNKEEAAQQKQAEEKGVILHRPFHPAPPFDCLWLCLYAKLGELCVDPRPAVRKSAGQTLFSTIGAHGTLLQHSTWHTVIWKVL
;
A
#
# COMPACT_ATOMS: atom_id res chain seq x y z
N MET A 1 -8.34 -29.42 -39.18
CA MET A 1 -9.20 -30.47 -39.77
C MET A 1 -9.11 -30.40 -41.30
N SER A 2 -7.98 -30.78 -41.93
CA SER A 2 -7.78 -30.64 -43.40
C SER A 2 -7.27 -31.91 -44.10
N GLY A 3 -7.21 -33.06 -43.41
CA GLY A 3 -6.62 -34.30 -43.93
C GLY A 3 -7.60 -35.37 -44.42
N THR A 4 -8.91 -35.23 -44.17
CA THR A 4 -9.92 -36.30 -44.40
C THR A 4 -10.51 -36.31 -45.82
N ASN A 5 -10.36 -35.22 -46.58
CA ASN A 5 -10.98 -35.05 -47.90
C ASN A 5 -10.02 -35.30 -49.09
N SER A 6 -8.83 -35.87 -48.86
CA SER A 6 -7.92 -36.17 -49.97
C SER A 6 -8.47 -37.33 -50.82
N PRO A 7 -8.35 -37.29 -52.16
CA PRO A 7 -8.85 -38.37 -53.03
C PRO A 7 -8.20 -39.74 -52.72
N GLU A 8 -6.98 -39.73 -52.18
CA GLU A 8 -6.26 -40.92 -51.73
C GLU A 8 -6.85 -41.52 -50.44
N ALA A 9 -7.33 -40.69 -49.52
CA ALA A 9 -8.03 -41.13 -48.31
C ALA A 9 -9.39 -41.75 -48.63
N VAL A 10 -10.13 -41.20 -49.60
CA VAL A 10 -11.43 -41.72 -50.05
C VAL A 10 -11.28 -43.09 -50.72
N LYS A 11 -10.23 -43.29 -51.53
CA LYS A 11 -9.93 -44.59 -52.14
C LYS A 11 -9.58 -45.65 -51.09
N LYS A 12 -8.75 -45.28 -50.12
CA LYS A 12 -8.38 -46.17 -49.00
C LYS A 12 -9.58 -46.54 -48.12
N LEU A 13 -10.52 -45.62 -47.92
CA LEU A 13 -11.78 -45.87 -47.21
C LEU A 13 -12.62 -46.94 -47.93
N LEU A 14 -12.81 -46.82 -49.24
CA LEU A 14 -13.57 -47.79 -50.04
C LEU A 14 -12.93 -49.19 -50.01
N GLU A 15 -11.61 -49.28 -50.07
CA GLU A 15 -10.87 -50.54 -49.96
C GLU A 15 -11.06 -51.19 -48.59
N ASN A 16 -10.98 -50.39 -47.52
CA ASN A 16 -11.21 -50.85 -46.15
C ASN A 16 -12.66 -51.32 -45.94
N MET A 17 -13.65 -50.58 -46.41
CA MET A 17 -15.07 -50.97 -46.30
C MET A 17 -15.37 -52.30 -47.02
N GLN A 18 -14.81 -52.47 -48.22
CA GLN A 18 -14.96 -53.73 -48.96
C GLN A 18 -14.27 -54.89 -48.26
N SER A 19 -13.12 -54.64 -47.61
CA SER A 19 -12.43 -55.64 -46.80
C SER A 19 -13.28 -56.05 -45.58
N ASP A 20 -13.87 -55.08 -44.88
CA ASP A 20 -14.68 -55.31 -43.68
C ASP A 20 -15.97 -56.08 -43.98
N LEU A 21 -16.66 -55.75 -45.08
CA LEU A 21 -17.85 -56.49 -45.51
C LEU A 21 -17.51 -57.92 -45.95
N ARG A 22 -16.34 -58.14 -46.57
CA ARG A 22 -15.87 -59.50 -46.89
C ARG A 22 -15.53 -60.29 -45.64
N ALA A 23 -14.87 -59.68 -44.67
CA ALA A 23 -14.57 -60.29 -43.38
C ALA A 23 -15.86 -60.66 -42.63
N LEU A 24 -16.86 -59.77 -42.62
CA LEU A 24 -18.18 -60.02 -42.04
C LEU A 24 -18.91 -61.19 -42.73
N SER A 25 -18.90 -61.24 -44.06
CA SER A 25 -19.48 -62.36 -44.83
C SER A 25 -18.77 -63.69 -44.55
N LEU A 26 -17.44 -63.69 -44.41
CA LEU A 26 -16.65 -64.89 -44.13
C LEU A 26 -16.93 -65.45 -42.73
N GLU A 27 -17.01 -64.57 -41.73
CA GLU A 27 -17.23 -64.96 -40.33
C GLU A 27 -18.68 -65.41 -40.08
N CYS A 28 -19.66 -64.84 -40.79
CA CYS A 28 -21.09 -65.20 -40.69
C CYS A 28 -21.47 -66.46 -41.49
N LYS A 29 -20.57 -66.99 -42.32
CA LYS A 29 -20.82 -68.02 -43.35
C LYS A 29 -21.47 -69.32 -42.85
N LYS A 30 -21.27 -69.69 -41.57
CA LYS A 30 -21.78 -70.95 -41.00
C LYS A 30 -22.93 -70.80 -39.99
N LYS A 31 -23.13 -69.62 -39.39
CA LYS A 31 -24.08 -69.43 -38.26
C LYS A 31 -25.22 -68.45 -38.56
N PHE A 32 -25.05 -67.49 -39.47
CA PHE A 32 -26.04 -66.43 -39.72
C PHE A 32 -26.18 -66.08 -41.21
N PRO A 33 -26.97 -66.86 -41.99
CA PRO A 33 -27.22 -66.61 -43.42
C PRO A 33 -27.74 -65.20 -43.78
N PRO A 34 -28.69 -64.58 -43.05
CA PRO A 34 -29.23 -63.27 -43.45
C PRO A 34 -28.22 -62.12 -43.33
N VAL A 35 -27.27 -62.20 -42.38
CA VAL A 35 -26.19 -61.21 -42.24
C VAL A 35 -25.19 -61.31 -43.40
N LYS A 36 -24.94 -62.54 -43.85
CA LYS A 36 -24.06 -62.81 -45.00
C LYS A 36 -24.64 -62.22 -46.29
N GLU A 37 -25.93 -62.45 -46.56
CA GLU A 37 -26.61 -61.91 -47.75
C GLU A 37 -26.63 -60.37 -47.73
N ALA A 38 -26.86 -59.77 -46.55
CA ALA A 38 -26.77 -58.32 -46.38
C ALA A 38 -25.34 -57.79 -46.65
N ALA A 39 -24.30 -58.48 -46.18
CA ALA A 39 -22.90 -58.08 -46.41
C ALA A 39 -22.50 -58.19 -47.89
N GLU A 40 -22.90 -59.25 -48.59
CA GLU A 40 -22.65 -59.43 -50.03
C GLU A 40 -23.39 -58.38 -50.87
N SER A 41 -24.64 -58.07 -50.51
CA SER A 41 -25.42 -56.98 -51.11
C SER A 41 -24.77 -55.61 -50.87
N GLY A 42 -24.27 -55.37 -49.65
CA GLY A 42 -23.55 -54.15 -49.29
C GLY A 42 -22.29 -53.91 -50.14
N ILE A 43 -21.51 -54.96 -50.44
CA ILE A 43 -20.31 -54.86 -51.30
C ILE A 43 -20.67 -54.39 -52.71
N ILE A 44 -21.77 -54.92 -53.27
CA ILE A 44 -22.23 -54.57 -54.61
C ILE A 44 -22.64 -53.09 -54.63
N LYS A 45 -23.41 -52.64 -53.64
CA LYS A 45 -23.87 -51.25 -53.53
C LYS A 45 -22.71 -50.25 -53.38
N VAL A 46 -21.73 -50.53 -52.52
CA VAL A 46 -20.55 -49.67 -52.35
C VAL A 46 -19.77 -49.53 -53.67
N LYS A 47 -19.65 -50.61 -54.45
CA LYS A 47 -19.03 -50.56 -55.78
C LYS A 47 -19.87 -49.76 -56.79
N THR A 48 -21.19 -49.88 -56.76
CA THR A 48 -22.09 -49.12 -57.64
C THR A 48 -22.05 -47.62 -57.34
N ILE A 49 -22.02 -47.24 -56.06
CA ILE A 49 -21.92 -45.83 -55.63
C ILE A 49 -20.58 -45.23 -56.06
N ALA A 50 -19.48 -45.95 -55.86
CA ALA A 50 -18.15 -45.52 -56.27
C ALA A 50 -17.98 -45.38 -57.80
N ALA A 51 -18.78 -46.11 -58.59
CA ALA A 51 -18.73 -46.06 -60.06
C ALA A 51 -19.64 -44.99 -60.68
N ARG A 52 -20.66 -44.50 -59.96
CA ARG A 52 -21.71 -43.61 -60.52
C ARG A 52 -21.57 -42.13 -60.16
N ASN A 53 -20.83 -41.78 -59.11
CA ASN A 53 -20.81 -40.41 -58.58
C ASN A 53 -19.40 -39.80 -58.56
N THR A 54 -19.28 -38.54 -58.97
CA THR A 54 -18.02 -37.78 -58.98
C THR A 54 -17.64 -37.30 -57.57
N GLU A 55 -18.62 -36.98 -56.74
CA GLU A 55 -18.46 -36.68 -55.31
C GLU A 55 -18.82 -37.90 -54.45
N ILE A 56 -17.86 -38.82 -54.33
CA ILE A 56 -18.05 -40.12 -53.68
C ILE A 56 -18.48 -39.98 -52.21
N LEU A 57 -17.96 -38.99 -51.46
CA LEU A 57 -18.29 -38.77 -50.05
C LEU A 57 -19.73 -38.31 -49.84
N ALA A 58 -20.22 -37.37 -50.66
CA ALA A 58 -21.60 -36.88 -50.58
C ALA A 58 -22.61 -37.99 -50.94
N ALA A 59 -22.33 -38.76 -51.99
CA ALA A 59 -23.19 -39.88 -52.41
C ALA A 59 -23.19 -41.06 -51.41
N LEU A 60 -22.08 -41.30 -50.73
CA LEU A 60 -22.03 -42.28 -49.64
C LEU A 60 -22.80 -41.78 -48.41
N LYS A 61 -22.81 -40.47 -48.13
CA LYS A 61 -23.58 -39.86 -47.05
C LYS A 61 -25.08 -40.01 -47.29
N GLU A 62 -25.57 -39.74 -48.50
CA GLU A 62 -26.99 -39.91 -48.86
C GLU A 62 -27.47 -41.37 -48.76
N ASN A 63 -26.63 -42.34 -49.14
CA ASN A 63 -26.97 -43.78 -49.09
C ASN A 63 -26.50 -44.50 -47.81
N SER A 64 -26.06 -43.75 -46.80
CA SER A 64 -25.37 -44.29 -45.62
C SER A 64 -26.22 -45.25 -44.77
N SER A 65 -27.55 -45.07 -44.72
CA SER A 65 -28.46 -45.95 -43.96
C SER A 65 -28.42 -47.39 -44.46
N GLU A 66 -28.35 -47.59 -45.78
CA GLU A 66 -28.26 -48.91 -46.40
C GLU A 66 -26.86 -49.50 -46.33
N VAL A 67 -25.82 -48.66 -46.38
CA VAL A 67 -24.42 -49.08 -46.30
C VAL A 67 -24.05 -49.56 -44.89
N VAL A 68 -24.65 -48.96 -43.86
CA VAL A 68 -24.42 -49.32 -42.46
C VAL A 68 -25.26 -50.53 -42.02
N GLN A 69 -26.38 -50.81 -42.70
CA GLN A 69 -27.32 -51.89 -42.36
C GLN A 69 -26.69 -53.28 -42.18
N PRO A 70 -25.78 -53.77 -43.05
CA PRO A 70 -25.14 -55.08 -42.86
C PRO A 70 -24.32 -55.16 -41.56
N PHE A 71 -23.67 -54.06 -41.18
CA PHE A 71 -22.91 -53.97 -39.94
C PHE A 71 -23.83 -53.91 -38.71
N LEU A 72 -24.98 -53.24 -38.80
CA LEU A 72 -26.00 -53.24 -37.73
C LEU A 72 -26.56 -54.65 -37.50
N MET A 73 -26.91 -55.36 -38.57
CA MET A 73 -27.37 -56.76 -38.47
C MET A 73 -26.28 -57.68 -37.92
N GLY A 74 -25.01 -57.43 -38.27
CA GLY A 74 -23.86 -58.14 -37.73
C GLY A 74 -23.70 -57.94 -36.21
N CYS A 75 -23.80 -56.70 -35.73
CA CYS A 75 -23.85 -56.41 -34.30
C CYS A 75 -25.05 -57.11 -33.60
N GLY A 76 -26.17 -57.32 -34.31
CA GLY A 76 -27.39 -57.96 -33.78
C GLY A 76 -27.23 -59.45 -33.46
N THR A 77 -26.15 -60.08 -33.95
CA THR A 77 -25.84 -61.50 -33.70
C THR A 77 -25.39 -61.80 -32.28
N LYS A 78 -25.07 -60.76 -31.48
CA LYS A 78 -24.59 -60.83 -30.08
C LYS A 78 -23.29 -61.63 -29.88
N GLU A 79 -22.61 -62.04 -30.94
CA GLU A 79 -21.31 -62.71 -30.88
C GLU A 79 -20.19 -61.65 -30.78
N PRO A 80 -19.27 -61.72 -29.81
CA PRO A 80 -18.32 -60.65 -29.52
C PRO A 80 -17.35 -60.40 -30.67
N LYS A 81 -16.84 -61.45 -31.33
CA LYS A 81 -15.92 -61.30 -32.48
C LYS A 81 -16.57 -60.58 -33.66
N ILE A 82 -17.83 -60.91 -33.97
CA ILE A 82 -18.57 -60.29 -35.07
C ILE A 82 -18.90 -58.85 -34.72
N THR A 83 -19.36 -58.60 -33.49
CA THR A 83 -19.69 -57.26 -32.98
C THR A 83 -18.47 -56.34 -32.99
N GLN A 84 -17.29 -56.82 -32.59
CA GLN A 84 -16.04 -56.04 -32.63
C GLN A 84 -15.65 -55.65 -34.06
N LEU A 85 -15.77 -56.56 -35.03
CA LEU A 85 -15.48 -56.30 -36.44
C LEU A 85 -16.44 -55.24 -37.01
N CYS A 86 -17.73 -55.37 -36.71
CA CYS A 86 -18.76 -54.42 -37.14
C CYS A 86 -18.56 -53.03 -36.50
N LEU A 87 -18.28 -52.94 -35.20
CA LEU A 87 -18.04 -51.66 -34.52
C LEU A 87 -16.79 -50.95 -35.06
N ALA A 88 -15.71 -51.66 -35.35
CA ALA A 88 -14.50 -51.07 -35.94
C ALA A 88 -14.73 -50.54 -37.37
N ALA A 89 -15.59 -51.21 -38.15
CA ALA A 89 -16.00 -50.73 -39.47
C ALA A 89 -16.86 -49.46 -39.35
N ILE A 90 -17.83 -49.44 -38.43
CA ILE A 90 -18.68 -48.27 -38.15
C ILE A 90 -17.84 -47.08 -37.68
N GLN A 91 -16.88 -47.27 -36.78
CA GLN A 91 -15.97 -46.21 -36.32
C GLN A 91 -15.18 -45.57 -37.46
N ARG A 92 -14.63 -46.36 -38.38
CA ARG A 92 -13.94 -45.82 -39.56
C ARG A 92 -14.86 -45.02 -40.47
N LEU A 93 -16.11 -45.46 -40.66
CA LEU A 93 -17.10 -44.70 -41.43
C LEU A 93 -17.42 -43.34 -40.79
N MET A 94 -17.53 -43.31 -39.46
CA MET A 94 -17.79 -42.09 -38.70
C MET A 94 -16.62 -41.11 -38.73
N SER A 95 -15.37 -41.58 -38.72
CA SER A 95 -14.17 -40.74 -38.82
C SER A 95 -14.03 -39.99 -40.15
N HIS A 96 -14.70 -40.45 -41.21
CA HIS A 96 -14.69 -39.81 -42.53
C HIS A 96 -15.98 -39.00 -42.83
N GLU A 97 -16.81 -38.74 -41.81
CA GLU A 97 -18.05 -37.92 -41.91
C GLU A 97 -19.12 -38.44 -42.90
N VAL A 98 -19.15 -39.76 -43.13
CA VAL A 98 -19.99 -40.41 -44.16
C VAL A 98 -21.39 -40.81 -43.64
N VAL A 99 -21.78 -40.39 -42.43
CA VAL A 99 -23.02 -40.85 -41.77
C VAL A 99 -24.13 -39.81 -41.89
N SER A 100 -25.31 -40.21 -42.37
CA SER A 100 -26.53 -39.37 -42.37
C SER A 100 -27.25 -39.40 -41.01
N GLU A 101 -28.21 -38.48 -40.83
CA GLU A 101 -29.03 -38.38 -39.61
C GLU A 101 -29.79 -39.68 -39.30
N THR A 102 -30.40 -40.28 -40.32
CA THR A 102 -31.16 -41.53 -40.20
C THR A 102 -30.26 -42.71 -39.88
N ALA A 103 -29.06 -42.77 -40.48
CA ALA A 103 -28.06 -43.79 -40.18
C ALA A 103 -27.52 -43.65 -38.75
N ALA A 104 -27.28 -42.42 -38.29
CA ALA A 104 -26.82 -42.16 -36.92
C ALA A 104 -27.87 -42.59 -35.87
N GLY A 105 -29.15 -42.30 -36.10
CA GLY A 105 -30.24 -42.78 -35.23
C GLY A 105 -30.31 -44.31 -35.15
N ASN A 106 -30.13 -45.00 -36.29
CA ASN A 106 -30.07 -46.47 -36.34
C ASN A 106 -28.85 -47.04 -35.60
N ILE A 107 -27.68 -46.40 -35.73
CA ILE A 107 -26.47 -46.77 -34.99
C ILE A 107 -26.70 -46.62 -33.49
N ILE A 108 -27.29 -45.52 -33.03
CA ILE A 108 -27.52 -45.26 -31.60
C ILE A 108 -28.52 -46.26 -31.00
N ASN A 109 -29.62 -46.56 -31.69
CA ASN A 109 -30.57 -47.60 -31.25
C ASN A 109 -29.89 -48.98 -31.17
N MET A 110 -28.95 -49.26 -32.06
CA MET A 110 -28.19 -50.51 -32.03
C MET A 110 -27.19 -50.54 -30.86
N LEU A 111 -26.46 -49.46 -30.62
CA LEU A 111 -25.57 -49.33 -29.47
C LEU A 111 -26.33 -49.47 -28.15
N TRP A 112 -27.56 -48.98 -28.09
CA TRP A 112 -28.47 -49.17 -26.96
C TRP A 112 -28.78 -50.65 -26.71
N GLN A 113 -29.13 -51.40 -27.76
CA GLN A 113 -29.36 -52.84 -27.64
C GLN A 113 -28.10 -53.60 -27.21
N LEU A 114 -26.91 -53.20 -27.68
CA LEU A 114 -25.66 -53.81 -27.25
C LEU A 114 -25.34 -53.53 -25.77
N MET A 115 -25.63 -52.32 -25.30
CA MET A 115 -25.49 -51.94 -23.89
C MET A 115 -26.41 -52.79 -22.98
N GLU A 116 -27.68 -52.99 -23.36
CA GLU A 116 -28.61 -53.85 -22.59
C GLU A 116 -28.15 -55.30 -22.48
N ASN A 117 -27.36 -55.78 -23.44
CA ASN A 117 -26.77 -57.12 -23.41
C ASN A 117 -25.38 -57.16 -22.74
N SER A 118 -24.88 -56.04 -22.19
CA SER A 118 -23.55 -55.91 -21.55
C SER A 118 -22.37 -56.42 -22.40
N LEU A 119 -22.41 -56.16 -23.71
CA LEU A 119 -21.38 -56.57 -24.65
C LEU A 119 -20.44 -55.41 -25.02
N GLU A 120 -19.13 -55.61 -24.90
CA GLU A 120 -18.09 -54.69 -25.40
C GLU A 120 -18.24 -53.22 -24.94
N GLU A 121 -18.55 -53.01 -23.65
CA GLU A 121 -18.91 -51.70 -23.07
C GLU A 121 -17.90 -50.56 -23.37
N LEU A 122 -16.59 -50.86 -23.37
CA LEU A 122 -15.55 -49.89 -23.72
C LEU A 122 -15.58 -49.46 -25.20
N LYS A 123 -15.81 -50.41 -26.12
CA LYS A 123 -15.94 -50.10 -27.55
C LYS A 123 -17.23 -49.34 -27.84
N LEU A 124 -18.30 -49.59 -27.08
CA LEU A 124 -19.52 -48.79 -27.18
C LEU A 124 -19.25 -47.32 -26.85
N LEU A 125 -18.59 -47.05 -25.72
CA LEU A 125 -18.21 -45.69 -25.31
C LEU A 125 -17.34 -44.98 -26.36
N GLN A 126 -16.32 -45.67 -26.88
CA GLN A 126 -15.48 -45.13 -27.97
C GLN A 126 -16.29 -44.84 -29.24
N THR A 127 -17.23 -45.72 -29.61
CA THR A 127 -18.06 -45.54 -30.80
C THR A 127 -19.00 -44.34 -30.64
N VAL A 128 -19.64 -44.19 -29.48
CA VAL A 128 -20.49 -43.02 -29.18
C VAL A 128 -19.66 -41.74 -29.18
N LEU A 129 -18.48 -41.74 -28.56
CA LEU A 129 -17.62 -40.57 -28.52
C LEU A 129 -17.16 -40.13 -29.92
N VAL A 130 -16.72 -41.07 -30.76
CA VAL A 130 -16.35 -40.78 -32.16
C VAL A 130 -17.54 -40.21 -32.91
N LEU A 131 -18.72 -40.82 -32.81
CA LEU A 131 -19.94 -40.31 -33.46
C LEU A 131 -20.24 -38.86 -33.08
N LEU A 132 -20.12 -38.53 -31.79
CA LEU A 132 -20.45 -37.21 -31.26
C LEU A 132 -19.34 -36.17 -31.50
N THR A 133 -18.09 -36.57 -31.59
CA THR A 133 -16.99 -35.63 -31.89
C THR A 133 -16.85 -35.32 -33.38
N THR A 134 -17.11 -36.29 -34.27
CA THR A 134 -16.87 -36.12 -35.72
C THR A 134 -18.09 -35.67 -36.52
N ASN A 135 -19.32 -35.98 -36.09
CA ASN A 135 -20.53 -35.68 -36.87
C ASN A 135 -21.49 -34.76 -36.11
N THR A 136 -21.79 -33.57 -36.63
CA THR A 136 -22.79 -32.65 -36.05
C THR A 136 -24.23 -33.04 -36.32
N VAL A 137 -24.48 -34.17 -36.98
CA VAL A 137 -25.80 -34.55 -37.54
C VAL A 137 -26.74 -35.15 -36.48
N VAL A 138 -26.25 -35.44 -35.27
CA VAL A 138 -27.04 -36.06 -34.20
C VAL A 138 -27.67 -34.98 -33.32
N HIS A 139 -29.01 -34.90 -33.33
CA HIS A 139 -29.82 -33.94 -32.57
C HIS A 139 -30.96 -34.60 -31.77
N ASP A 140 -31.51 -33.86 -30.81
CA ASP A 140 -32.75 -34.17 -30.06
C ASP A 140 -32.79 -35.60 -29.47
N GLU A 141 -33.81 -36.41 -29.77
CA GLU A 141 -33.99 -37.74 -29.17
C GLU A 141 -32.80 -38.69 -29.41
N ALA A 142 -32.13 -38.61 -30.56
CA ALA A 142 -30.97 -39.46 -30.85
C ALA A 142 -29.78 -39.10 -29.95
N LEU A 143 -29.53 -37.81 -29.75
CA LEU A 143 -28.48 -37.32 -28.86
C LEU A 143 -28.78 -37.67 -27.40
N SER A 144 -30.04 -37.50 -26.96
CA SER A 144 -30.46 -37.85 -25.61
C SER A 144 -30.16 -39.33 -25.29
N LYS A 145 -30.50 -40.26 -26.21
CA LYS A 145 -30.25 -41.69 -26.05
C LYS A 145 -28.76 -42.01 -25.99
N ALA A 146 -27.93 -41.34 -26.80
CA ALA A 146 -26.49 -41.53 -26.78
C ALA A 146 -25.87 -41.06 -25.44
N ILE A 147 -26.33 -39.93 -24.91
CA ILE A 147 -25.89 -39.41 -23.61
C ILE A 147 -26.33 -40.32 -22.47
N VAL A 148 -27.61 -40.74 -22.45
CA VAL A 148 -28.14 -41.67 -21.45
C VAL A 148 -27.37 -43.00 -21.47
N LEU A 149 -26.97 -43.50 -22.65
CA LEU A 149 -26.14 -44.69 -22.77
C LEU A 149 -24.79 -44.52 -22.04
N CYS A 150 -24.09 -43.40 -22.27
CA CYS A 150 -22.83 -43.10 -21.58
C CYS A 150 -23.02 -43.02 -20.06
N PHE A 151 -24.10 -42.38 -19.60
CA PHE A 151 -24.40 -42.30 -18.17
C PHE A 151 -24.78 -43.65 -17.56
N ARG A 152 -25.52 -44.51 -18.26
CA ARG A 152 -25.85 -45.86 -17.74
C ARG A 152 -24.61 -46.75 -17.62
N LEU A 153 -23.68 -46.62 -18.57
CA LEU A 153 -22.38 -47.30 -18.51
C LEU A 153 -21.49 -46.77 -17.38
N HIS A 154 -21.71 -45.55 -16.89
CA HIS A 154 -21.02 -45.03 -15.70
C HIS A 154 -21.46 -45.74 -14.41
N PHE A 155 -22.68 -46.29 -14.34
CA PHE A 155 -23.17 -47.02 -13.18
C PHE A 155 -22.94 -48.55 -13.26
N THR A 156 -22.09 -49.02 -14.16
CA THR A 156 -21.72 -50.44 -14.21
C THR A 156 -20.77 -50.79 -13.07
N LYS A 157 -20.74 -52.08 -12.72
CA LYS A 157 -19.91 -52.61 -11.62
C LYS A 157 -18.41 -52.65 -11.95
N ASP A 158 -18.05 -52.52 -13.22
CA ASP A 158 -16.66 -52.56 -13.66
C ASP A 158 -16.01 -51.18 -13.55
N ASN A 159 -14.96 -51.07 -12.73
CA ASN A 159 -14.28 -49.79 -12.46
C ASN A 159 -13.61 -49.21 -13.71
N ILE A 160 -13.09 -50.03 -14.61
CA ILE A 160 -12.43 -49.55 -15.84
C ILE A 160 -13.49 -48.91 -16.74
N THR A 161 -14.60 -49.61 -16.95
CA THR A 161 -15.73 -49.09 -17.73
C THR A 161 -16.36 -47.86 -17.09
N ASN A 162 -16.56 -47.86 -15.77
CA ASN A 162 -17.10 -46.73 -15.03
C ASN A 162 -16.24 -45.45 -15.18
N ASN A 163 -14.92 -45.56 -14.98
CA ASN A 163 -14.00 -44.42 -15.14
C ASN A 163 -13.92 -43.93 -16.59
N THR A 164 -13.90 -44.85 -17.55
CA THR A 164 -13.92 -44.52 -18.99
C THR A 164 -15.23 -43.85 -19.39
N ALA A 165 -16.35 -44.31 -18.84
CA ALA A 165 -17.66 -43.72 -19.06
C ALA A 165 -17.73 -42.32 -18.46
N ALA A 166 -17.22 -42.09 -17.24
CA ALA A 166 -17.17 -40.78 -16.61
C ALA A 166 -16.39 -39.75 -17.46
N ALA A 167 -15.21 -40.14 -17.98
CA ALA A 167 -14.42 -39.32 -18.89
C ALA A 167 -15.16 -39.06 -20.21
N THR A 168 -15.84 -40.07 -20.73
CA THR A 168 -16.64 -39.97 -21.96
C THR A 168 -17.83 -39.03 -21.77
N VAL A 169 -18.54 -39.10 -20.65
CA VAL A 169 -19.65 -38.19 -20.31
C VAL A 169 -19.16 -36.75 -20.23
N ARG A 170 -18.05 -36.48 -19.53
CA ARG A 170 -17.44 -35.13 -19.48
C ARG A 170 -17.17 -34.61 -20.89
N GLN A 171 -16.48 -35.42 -21.71
CA GLN A 171 -16.16 -35.03 -23.08
C GLN A 171 -17.41 -34.80 -23.94
N VAL A 172 -18.42 -35.66 -23.83
CA VAL A 172 -19.67 -35.52 -24.59
C VAL A 172 -20.42 -34.25 -24.20
N VAL A 173 -20.49 -33.93 -22.89
CA VAL A 173 -21.09 -32.67 -22.43
C VAL A 173 -20.33 -31.47 -23.01
N THR A 174 -19.00 -31.45 -22.92
CA THR A 174 -18.17 -30.39 -23.54
C THR A 174 -18.42 -30.25 -25.04
N VAL A 175 -18.48 -31.37 -25.77
CA VAL A 175 -18.71 -31.40 -27.22
C VAL A 175 -20.08 -30.84 -27.59
N VAL A 176 -21.14 -31.08 -26.81
CA VAL A 176 -22.47 -30.50 -27.06
C VAL A 176 -22.42 -28.97 -26.99
N PHE A 177 -21.69 -28.41 -26.02
CA PHE A 177 -21.49 -26.97 -25.91
C PHE A 177 -20.55 -26.40 -26.99
N GLU A 178 -19.47 -27.12 -27.36
CA GLU A 178 -18.61 -26.73 -28.48
C GLU A 178 -19.37 -26.66 -29.80
N ARG A 179 -20.29 -27.61 -30.04
CA ARG A 179 -21.17 -27.60 -31.22
C ARG A 179 -22.07 -26.36 -31.25
N MET A 180 -22.61 -25.97 -30.09
CA MET A 180 -23.40 -24.75 -29.96
C MET A 180 -22.55 -23.51 -30.28
N VAL A 181 -21.38 -23.37 -29.68
CA VAL A 181 -20.47 -22.24 -29.95
C VAL A 181 -20.09 -22.17 -31.43
N ALA A 182 -19.81 -23.31 -32.06
CA ALA A 182 -19.52 -23.39 -33.49
C ALA A 182 -20.74 -23.10 -34.39
N GLU A 183 -21.97 -23.36 -33.92
CA GLU A 183 -23.20 -22.98 -34.59
C GLU A 183 -23.45 -21.47 -34.50
N ASP A 184 -23.11 -20.84 -33.37
CA ASP A 184 -23.23 -19.39 -33.17
C ASP A 184 -22.18 -18.59 -33.94
N GLU A 185 -20.92 -19.02 -33.95
CA GLU A 185 -19.84 -18.41 -34.75
C GLU A 185 -20.19 -18.41 -36.25
N ARG A 186 -20.79 -19.50 -36.75
CA ARG A 186 -21.19 -19.63 -38.17
C ARG A 186 -22.34 -18.71 -38.58
N HIS A 187 -23.12 -18.22 -37.61
CA HIS A 187 -24.30 -17.39 -37.85
C HIS A 187 -24.13 -15.95 -37.35
N ARG A 188 -22.93 -15.56 -36.92
CA ARG A 188 -22.63 -14.22 -36.40
C ARG A 188 -22.85 -13.09 -37.43
N ASP A 189 -22.78 -13.42 -38.72
CA ASP A 189 -22.93 -12.46 -39.83
C ASP A 189 -24.38 -12.30 -40.35
N ILE A 190 -25.35 -13.04 -39.80
CA ILE A 190 -26.76 -12.94 -40.18
C ILE A 190 -27.49 -12.12 -39.12
N ILE A 191 -27.70 -10.84 -39.40
CA ILE A 191 -28.45 -9.91 -38.55
C ILE A 191 -29.92 -10.34 -38.52
N GLU A 192 -30.34 -11.09 -37.50
CA GLU A 192 -31.75 -11.23 -37.16
C GLU A 192 -32.16 -10.14 -36.15
N GLN A 193 -33.20 -9.37 -36.49
CA GLN A 193 -33.77 -8.35 -35.63
C GLN A 193 -34.29 -8.96 -34.31
N PRO A 194 -34.07 -8.31 -33.16
CA PRO A 194 -34.58 -8.79 -31.89
C PRO A 194 -36.11 -8.61 -31.85
N VAL A 195 -36.86 -9.71 -31.89
CA VAL A 195 -38.31 -9.69 -31.64
C VAL A 195 -38.52 -9.44 -30.14
N LEU A 196 -39.27 -8.38 -29.82
CA LEU A 196 -39.68 -8.02 -28.45
C LEU A 196 -40.46 -9.18 -27.80
N VAL A 197 -39.89 -9.82 -26.77
CA VAL A 197 -40.56 -10.87 -25.99
C VAL A 197 -41.28 -10.25 -24.78
N GLN A 198 -42.61 -10.39 -24.74
CA GLN A 198 -43.44 -10.12 -23.57
C GLN A 198 -43.25 -11.21 -22.50
N ALA A 199 -43.01 -10.77 -21.26
CA ALA A 199 -42.89 -11.59 -20.08
C ALA A 199 -44.22 -12.28 -19.72
N ASN A 200 -44.41 -13.53 -20.16
CA ASN A 200 -45.17 -14.58 -19.46
C ASN A 200 -45.40 -15.77 -20.39
N SER A 201 -44.59 -16.85 -20.28
CA SER A 201 -44.98 -18.25 -20.54
C SER A 201 -43.75 -19.19 -20.51
N ASN A 202 -43.55 -19.91 -19.40
CA ASN A 202 -42.45 -20.87 -19.13
C ASN A 202 -42.39 -22.12 -20.04
N ARG A 203 -42.99 -22.11 -21.23
CA ARG A 203 -42.99 -23.28 -22.17
C ARG A 203 -42.75 -22.93 -23.64
N ARG A 204 -42.67 -21.64 -24.02
CA ARG A 204 -42.56 -21.22 -25.43
C ARG A 204 -41.22 -20.57 -25.82
N SER A 205 -40.28 -20.42 -24.89
CA SER A 205 -38.95 -19.85 -25.15
C SER A 205 -37.95 -20.80 -25.81
N VAL A 206 -38.22 -22.12 -25.82
CA VAL A 206 -37.27 -23.12 -26.37
C VAL A 206 -37.37 -23.26 -27.89
N SER A 207 -38.48 -22.81 -28.50
CA SER A 207 -38.72 -22.95 -29.95
C SER A 207 -38.02 -21.91 -30.83
N THR A 208 -37.41 -20.88 -30.23
CA THR A 208 -36.60 -19.86 -30.92
C THR A 208 -35.12 -20.21 -30.99
N LEU A 209 -34.68 -21.23 -30.24
CA LEU A 209 -33.29 -21.68 -30.21
C LEU A 209 -32.97 -22.60 -31.39
N LYS A 210 -31.76 -22.44 -31.93
CA LYS A 210 -31.21 -23.31 -32.98
C LYS A 210 -31.05 -24.77 -32.49
N PRO A 211 -30.94 -25.76 -33.38
CA PRO A 211 -30.88 -27.17 -33.01
C PRO A 211 -29.80 -27.51 -31.98
N CYS A 212 -28.54 -27.04 -32.15
CA CYS A 212 -27.47 -27.34 -31.19
C CYS A 212 -27.66 -26.58 -29.88
N ALA A 213 -28.15 -25.33 -29.95
CA ALA A 213 -28.46 -24.53 -28.76
C ALA A 213 -29.61 -25.13 -27.93
N LYS A 214 -30.64 -25.68 -28.60
CA LYS A 214 -31.74 -26.42 -27.96
C LYS A 214 -31.23 -27.67 -27.25
N ASP A 215 -30.39 -28.46 -27.93
CA ASP A 215 -29.79 -29.66 -27.35
C ASP A 215 -28.97 -29.33 -26.08
N ALA A 216 -28.13 -28.28 -26.14
CA ALA A 216 -27.35 -27.81 -24.99
C ALA A 216 -28.22 -27.29 -23.84
N TYR A 217 -29.29 -26.55 -24.15
CA TYR A 217 -30.24 -26.02 -23.17
C TYR A 217 -30.96 -27.16 -22.42
N MET A 218 -31.49 -28.14 -23.15
CA MET A 218 -32.19 -29.29 -22.55
C MET A 218 -31.25 -30.17 -21.72
N LEU A 219 -30.01 -30.40 -22.21
CA LEU A 219 -28.98 -31.11 -21.46
C LEU A 219 -28.66 -30.41 -20.13
N PHE A 220 -28.40 -29.11 -20.16
CA PHE A 220 -28.05 -28.35 -18.96
C PHE A 220 -29.22 -28.28 -17.96
N GLN A 221 -30.45 -28.13 -18.46
CA GLN A 221 -31.66 -28.16 -17.64
C GLN A 221 -31.82 -29.50 -16.91
N ASP A 222 -31.60 -30.61 -17.59
CA ASP A 222 -31.71 -31.94 -17.01
C ASP A 222 -30.57 -32.27 -16.06
N LEU A 223 -29.35 -31.79 -16.32
CA LEU A 223 -28.25 -31.88 -15.35
C LEU A 223 -28.62 -31.20 -14.03
N CYS A 224 -29.23 -30.00 -14.07
CA CYS A 224 -29.69 -29.31 -12.87
C CYS A 224 -30.77 -30.11 -12.10
N GLN A 225 -31.71 -30.73 -12.81
CA GLN A 225 -32.77 -31.54 -12.20
C GLN A 225 -32.23 -32.84 -11.59
N LEU A 226 -31.35 -33.53 -12.31
CA LEU A 226 -30.72 -34.76 -11.83
C LEU A 226 -29.88 -34.50 -10.57
N VAL A 227 -29.18 -33.36 -10.47
CA VAL A 227 -28.48 -32.96 -9.23
C VAL A 227 -29.47 -32.70 -8.08
N ASN A 228 -30.66 -32.14 -8.37
CA ASN A 228 -31.73 -31.94 -7.38
C ASN A 228 -32.46 -33.24 -6.98
N ALA A 229 -32.14 -34.38 -7.63
CA ALA A 229 -32.85 -35.64 -7.54
C ALA A 229 -34.30 -35.60 -8.07
N ASP A 230 -34.57 -34.71 -9.03
CA ASP A 230 -35.81 -34.67 -9.79
C ASP A 230 -35.67 -35.48 -11.10
N ALA A 231 -36.80 -35.90 -11.68
CA ALA A 231 -36.81 -36.63 -12.94
C ALA A 231 -36.46 -35.71 -14.13
N PRO A 232 -35.56 -36.12 -15.05
CA PRO A 232 -35.19 -35.34 -16.23
C PRO A 232 -36.34 -35.28 -17.25
N TYR A 233 -36.39 -34.21 -18.06
CA TYR A 233 -37.41 -34.05 -19.11
C TYR A 233 -36.98 -34.65 -20.46
N TRP A 234 -35.69 -34.63 -20.78
CA TRP A 234 -35.12 -35.01 -22.07
C TRP A 234 -34.24 -36.27 -21.97
N LEU A 235 -33.47 -36.43 -20.90
CA LEU A 235 -32.66 -37.64 -20.59
C LEU A 235 -33.53 -38.78 -20.04
N VAL A 236 -34.55 -39.17 -20.79
CA VAL A 236 -35.52 -40.22 -20.41
C VAL A 236 -34.80 -41.57 -20.26
N GLY A 237 -34.91 -42.17 -19.08
CA GLY A 237 -34.27 -43.46 -18.75
C GLY A 237 -33.15 -43.37 -17.71
N MET A 238 -32.76 -42.16 -17.31
CA MET A 238 -31.90 -41.92 -16.14
C MET A 238 -32.74 -41.95 -14.85
N THR A 239 -32.30 -42.73 -13.87
CA THR A 239 -32.99 -42.90 -12.58
C THR A 239 -32.24 -42.26 -11.42
N GLU A 240 -30.91 -42.34 -11.40
CA GLU A 240 -30.09 -41.75 -10.33
C GLU A 240 -28.77 -41.21 -10.90
N MET A 241 -28.33 -40.06 -10.40
CA MET A 241 -27.01 -39.49 -10.64
C MET A 241 -26.38 -39.11 -9.30
N THR A 242 -25.08 -39.37 -9.12
CA THR A 242 -24.37 -38.90 -7.93
C THR A 242 -24.27 -37.38 -7.96
N ARG A 243 -24.69 -36.71 -6.87
CA ARG A 243 -24.65 -35.25 -6.75
C ARG A 243 -23.24 -34.69 -6.98
N THR A 244 -22.21 -35.41 -6.55
CA THR A 244 -20.80 -35.03 -6.74
C THR A 244 -20.40 -34.97 -8.20
N PHE A 245 -20.78 -35.97 -9.01
CA PHE A 245 -20.47 -36.00 -10.43
C PHE A 245 -21.26 -34.94 -11.20
N GLY A 246 -22.54 -34.77 -10.88
CA GLY A 246 -23.35 -33.72 -11.51
C GLY A 246 -22.87 -32.30 -11.22
N LEU A 247 -22.45 -32.01 -9.97
CA LEU A 247 -21.87 -30.70 -9.63
C LEU A 247 -20.54 -30.44 -10.35
N GLU A 248 -19.73 -31.47 -10.59
CA GLU A 248 -18.48 -31.38 -11.36
C GLU A 248 -18.76 -31.07 -12.83
N LEU A 249 -19.78 -31.70 -13.42
CA LEU A 249 -20.24 -31.38 -14.77
C LEU A 249 -20.77 -29.95 -14.87
N LEU A 250 -21.57 -29.51 -13.90
CA LEU A 250 -22.06 -28.12 -13.84
C LEU A 250 -20.89 -27.13 -13.71
N GLU A 251 -19.91 -27.42 -12.87
CA GLU A 251 -18.71 -26.59 -12.74
C GLU A 251 -17.95 -26.46 -14.06
N SER A 252 -17.64 -27.58 -14.73
CA SER A 252 -16.91 -27.58 -16.00
C SER A 252 -17.66 -26.79 -17.08
N VAL A 253 -18.97 -27.03 -17.26
CA VAL A 253 -19.77 -26.32 -18.26
C VAL A 253 -19.77 -24.81 -17.99
N LEU A 254 -19.99 -24.41 -16.73
CA LEU A 254 -20.04 -23.00 -16.36
C LEU A 254 -18.68 -22.32 -16.55
N ASN A 255 -17.58 -23.00 -16.21
CA ASN A 255 -16.24 -22.45 -16.28
C ASN A 255 -15.69 -22.38 -17.72
N ASP A 256 -15.98 -23.39 -18.54
CA ASP A 256 -15.42 -23.54 -19.88
C ASP A 256 -16.21 -22.75 -20.93
N PHE A 257 -17.50 -22.50 -20.71
CA PHE A 257 -18.39 -21.82 -21.67
C PHE A 257 -19.13 -20.56 -21.13
N PRO A 258 -18.47 -19.58 -20.46
CA PRO A 258 -19.15 -18.42 -19.90
C PRO A 258 -19.91 -17.57 -20.92
N GLN A 259 -19.36 -17.42 -22.13
CA GLN A 259 -19.92 -16.56 -23.17
C GLN A 259 -21.31 -17.04 -23.63
N VAL A 260 -21.55 -18.34 -23.62
CA VAL A 260 -22.85 -18.93 -23.99
C VAL A 260 -23.96 -18.42 -23.06
N PHE A 261 -23.70 -18.43 -21.76
CA PHE A 261 -24.67 -18.02 -20.76
C PHE A 261 -24.88 -16.50 -20.70
N LEU A 262 -23.86 -15.70 -21.09
CA LEU A 262 -23.96 -14.25 -21.14
C LEU A 262 -24.66 -13.73 -22.40
N GLN A 263 -24.51 -14.42 -23.54
CA GLN A 263 -25.08 -14.01 -24.82
C GLN A 263 -26.55 -14.42 -24.99
N HIS A 264 -26.93 -15.63 -24.53
CA HIS A 264 -28.27 -16.16 -24.71
C HIS A 264 -29.15 -15.91 -23.46
N GLN A 265 -30.31 -15.26 -23.67
CA GLN A 265 -31.23 -14.91 -22.58
C GLN A 265 -31.84 -16.15 -21.90
N GLU A 266 -32.07 -17.22 -22.65
CA GLU A 266 -32.63 -18.48 -22.16
C GLU A 266 -31.68 -19.15 -21.15
N PHE A 267 -30.38 -19.19 -21.45
CA PHE A 267 -29.36 -19.73 -20.56
C PHE A 267 -29.14 -18.84 -19.32
N SER A 268 -29.18 -17.52 -19.49
CA SER A 268 -29.20 -16.55 -18.40
C SER A 268 -30.38 -16.75 -17.44
N PHE A 269 -31.56 -17.07 -17.96
CA PHE A 269 -32.76 -17.34 -17.16
C PHE A 269 -32.63 -18.67 -16.39
N LEU A 270 -32.07 -19.70 -17.02
CA LEU A 270 -31.86 -21.00 -16.39
C LEU A 270 -30.85 -20.92 -15.23
N LEU A 271 -29.81 -20.10 -15.35
CA LEU A 271 -28.92 -19.76 -14.23
C LEU A 271 -29.68 -19.20 -13.03
N LYS A 272 -30.60 -18.25 -13.27
CA LYS A 272 -31.39 -17.58 -12.22
C LYS A 272 -32.44 -18.48 -11.57
N GLU A 273 -33.24 -19.19 -12.36
CA GLU A 273 -34.37 -19.97 -11.83
C GLU A 273 -34.00 -21.37 -11.32
N ARG A 274 -32.92 -21.97 -11.84
CA ARG A 274 -32.60 -23.37 -11.56
C ARG A 274 -31.27 -23.53 -10.85
N VAL A 275 -30.19 -22.95 -11.37
CA VAL A 275 -28.85 -23.13 -10.79
C VAL A 275 -28.73 -22.42 -9.43
N CYS A 276 -29.10 -21.15 -9.34
CA CYS A 276 -28.95 -20.40 -8.08
C CYS A 276 -29.78 -21.01 -6.93
N PRO A 277 -31.09 -21.31 -7.11
CA PRO A 277 -31.88 -21.98 -6.08
C PRO A 277 -31.38 -23.38 -5.72
N LEU A 278 -30.88 -24.15 -6.70
CA LEU A 278 -30.28 -25.45 -6.45
C LEU A 278 -29.06 -25.34 -5.53
N VAL A 279 -28.15 -24.41 -5.84
CA VAL A 279 -26.95 -24.17 -5.03
C VAL A 279 -27.34 -23.72 -3.61
N ILE A 280 -28.28 -22.78 -3.46
CA ILE A 280 -28.77 -22.32 -2.15
C ILE A 280 -29.40 -23.48 -1.35
N LYS A 281 -30.22 -24.31 -2.00
CA LYS A 281 -30.86 -25.48 -1.37
C LYS A 281 -29.82 -26.49 -0.89
N LEU A 282 -28.79 -26.76 -1.69
CA LEU A 282 -27.73 -27.70 -1.33
C LEU A 282 -26.78 -27.15 -0.24
N PHE A 283 -26.68 -25.83 -0.06
CA PHE A 283 -25.99 -25.23 1.08
C PHE A 283 -26.82 -25.20 2.38
N SER A 284 -28.15 -25.38 2.33
CA SER A 284 -29.05 -25.32 3.50
C SER A 284 -28.63 -26.20 4.68
N PRO A 285 -28.21 -27.47 4.50
CA PRO A 285 -27.73 -28.32 5.60
C PRO A 285 -26.49 -27.74 6.29
N ASN A 286 -25.57 -27.15 5.51
CA ASN A 286 -24.31 -26.56 6.01
C ASN A 286 -24.56 -25.28 6.80
N ILE A 287 -25.57 -24.50 6.42
CA ILE A 287 -25.97 -23.27 7.12
C ILE A 287 -26.58 -23.59 8.49
N LYS A 288 -27.41 -24.64 8.58
CA LYS A 288 -28.12 -25.02 9.82
C LYS A 288 -27.27 -25.80 10.82
N PHE A 289 -26.21 -26.46 10.35
CA PHE A 289 -25.32 -27.23 11.23
C PHE A 289 -24.45 -26.32 12.13
N ARG A 290 -24.52 -26.51 13.45
CA ARG A 290 -23.65 -25.87 14.46
C ARG A 290 -22.91 -26.93 15.27
N GLN A 291 -21.58 -26.86 15.33
CA GLN A 291 -20.78 -27.70 16.22
C GLN A 291 -21.14 -27.37 17.69
N GLY A 292 -21.45 -28.38 18.49
CA GLY A 292 -21.77 -28.23 19.92
C GLY A 292 -23.25 -28.26 20.31
N SER A 293 -24.19 -28.43 19.37
CA SER A 293 -25.62 -28.59 19.69
C SER A 293 -25.96 -30.03 20.11
N SER A 294 -25.65 -30.39 21.36
CA SER A 294 -26.16 -31.59 22.04
C SER A 294 -27.40 -31.28 22.91
N SER A 295 -28.26 -30.34 22.49
CA SER A 295 -29.53 -30.07 23.17
C SER A 295 -30.70 -30.77 22.48
N SER A 296 -31.32 -31.68 23.23
CA SER A 296 -32.36 -32.64 22.87
C SER A 296 -33.76 -32.03 22.65
N SER A 297 -33.91 -31.01 21.79
CA SER A 297 -35.24 -30.35 21.62
C SER A 297 -35.65 -29.92 20.21
N SER A 298 -35.16 -30.56 19.15
CA SER A 298 -35.68 -30.35 17.78
C SER A 298 -35.96 -31.66 17.05
N PRO A 299 -37.14 -31.88 16.44
CA PRO A 299 -37.56 -33.18 15.90
C PRO A 299 -37.10 -33.45 14.45
N ALA A 300 -35.89 -33.05 14.06
CA ALA A 300 -35.32 -33.44 12.77
C ALA A 300 -33.80 -33.68 12.89
N PRO A 301 -33.28 -34.83 12.42
CA PRO A 301 -31.84 -35.04 12.36
C PRO A 301 -31.24 -34.05 11.35
N VAL A 302 -30.47 -33.07 11.84
CA VAL A 302 -29.71 -32.17 10.96
C VAL A 302 -28.60 -32.99 10.32
N GLU A 303 -28.74 -33.29 9.02
CA GLU A 303 -27.71 -34.03 8.25
C GLU A 303 -26.35 -33.33 8.38
N LYS A 304 -25.30 -34.11 8.67
CA LYS A 304 -23.94 -33.59 8.76
C LYS A 304 -23.50 -33.04 7.39
N PRO A 305 -22.77 -31.91 7.37
CA PRO A 305 -22.23 -31.33 6.15
C PRO A 305 -21.30 -32.34 5.43
N TYR A 306 -21.63 -32.70 4.19
CA TYR A 306 -20.87 -33.69 3.41
C TYR A 306 -19.75 -33.01 2.61
N PHE A 307 -18.50 -33.29 3.00
CA PHE A 307 -17.30 -32.61 2.49
C PHE A 307 -17.20 -32.57 0.95
N PRO A 308 -17.34 -33.69 0.20
CA PRO A 308 -17.21 -33.70 -1.26
C PRO A 308 -18.24 -32.85 -2.01
N ILE A 309 -19.44 -32.69 -1.44
CA ILE A 309 -20.49 -31.83 -2.01
C ILE A 309 -20.20 -30.38 -1.69
N CYS A 310 -19.82 -30.06 -0.45
CA CYS A 310 -19.55 -28.68 -0.04
C CYS A 310 -18.40 -28.05 -0.83
N MET A 311 -17.29 -28.78 -1.00
CA MET A 311 -16.15 -28.30 -1.77
C MET A 311 -16.52 -28.02 -3.22
N ARG A 312 -17.25 -28.94 -3.88
CA ARG A 312 -17.72 -28.76 -5.27
C ARG A 312 -18.70 -27.59 -5.39
N LEU A 313 -19.63 -27.43 -4.44
CA LEU A 313 -20.53 -26.29 -4.42
C LEU A 313 -19.79 -24.96 -4.26
N LEU A 314 -18.74 -24.90 -3.42
CA LEU A 314 -17.93 -23.69 -3.25
C LEU A 314 -17.16 -23.34 -4.52
N ARG A 315 -16.71 -24.34 -5.29
CA ARG A 315 -16.11 -24.13 -6.62
C ARG A 315 -17.13 -23.59 -7.61
N VAL A 316 -18.33 -24.18 -7.69
CA VAL A 316 -19.42 -23.67 -8.53
C VAL A 316 -19.77 -22.23 -8.15
N VAL A 317 -19.91 -21.91 -6.86
CA VAL A 317 -20.14 -20.54 -6.40
C VAL A 317 -19.00 -19.60 -6.80
N SER A 318 -17.74 -20.04 -6.68
CA SER A 318 -16.59 -19.24 -7.09
C SER A 318 -16.62 -18.93 -8.59
N VAL A 319 -17.02 -19.89 -9.44
CA VAL A 319 -17.22 -19.67 -10.88
C VAL A 319 -18.39 -18.72 -11.14
N LEU A 320 -19.53 -18.92 -10.46
CA LEU A 320 -20.72 -18.06 -10.57
C LEU A 320 -20.39 -16.60 -10.26
N ILE A 321 -19.70 -16.36 -9.16
CA ILE A 321 -19.29 -15.03 -8.72
C ILE A 321 -18.25 -14.44 -9.69
N LYS A 322 -17.28 -15.24 -10.15
CA LYS A 322 -16.20 -14.75 -11.02
C LYS A 322 -16.68 -14.36 -12.42
N GLN A 323 -17.52 -15.19 -13.04
CA GLN A 323 -17.85 -15.06 -14.46
C GLN A 323 -19.23 -14.43 -14.73
N PHE A 324 -20.19 -14.56 -13.79
CA PHE A 324 -21.59 -14.17 -14.00
C PHE A 324 -22.08 -13.05 -13.08
N TYR A 325 -21.16 -12.33 -12.44
CA TYR A 325 -21.46 -11.23 -11.51
C TYR A 325 -22.41 -10.16 -12.09
N SER A 326 -22.15 -9.72 -13.32
CA SER A 326 -22.92 -8.67 -13.99
C SER A 326 -24.38 -9.05 -14.21
N LEU A 327 -24.67 -10.34 -14.34
CA LEU A 327 -26.01 -10.89 -14.57
C LEU A 327 -26.75 -11.21 -13.26
N LEU A 328 -26.03 -11.65 -12.23
CA LEU A 328 -26.55 -12.29 -11.00
C LEU A 328 -26.33 -11.46 -9.73
N VAL A 329 -26.51 -10.14 -9.78
CA VAL A 329 -26.24 -9.24 -8.64
C VAL A 329 -26.94 -9.67 -7.33
N THR A 330 -28.24 -9.99 -7.35
CA THR A 330 -28.96 -10.37 -6.11
C THR A 330 -28.53 -11.74 -5.56
N GLU A 331 -28.28 -12.70 -6.44
CA GLU A 331 -27.88 -14.06 -6.04
C GLU A 331 -26.43 -14.08 -5.54
N CYS A 332 -25.53 -13.33 -6.17
CA CYS A 332 -24.16 -13.15 -5.73
C CYS A 332 -24.08 -12.49 -4.34
N GLU A 333 -24.95 -11.53 -4.02
CA GLU A 333 -25.07 -10.95 -2.67
C GLU A 333 -25.36 -12.04 -1.62
N ILE A 334 -26.30 -12.95 -1.93
CA ILE A 334 -26.65 -14.09 -1.07
C ILE A 334 -25.44 -15.03 -0.93
N PHE A 335 -24.79 -15.41 -2.04
CA PHE A 335 -23.64 -16.31 -2.00
C PHE A 335 -22.46 -15.74 -1.21
N LEU A 336 -22.13 -14.46 -1.39
CA LEU A 336 -21.05 -13.80 -0.65
C LEU A 336 -21.40 -13.71 0.86
N SER A 337 -22.65 -13.39 1.20
CA SER A 337 -23.13 -13.39 2.58
C SER A 337 -23.08 -14.79 3.21
N LEU A 338 -23.32 -15.85 2.43
CA LEU A 338 -23.21 -17.24 2.89
C LEU A 338 -21.75 -17.64 3.12
N LEU A 339 -20.82 -17.24 2.24
CA LEU A 339 -19.39 -17.48 2.41
C LEU A 339 -18.87 -16.83 3.70
N VAL A 340 -19.29 -15.59 3.99
CA VAL A 340 -18.98 -14.89 5.25
C VAL A 340 -19.49 -15.69 6.46
N LYS A 341 -20.74 -16.16 6.44
CA LYS A 341 -21.31 -16.99 7.53
C LYS A 341 -20.61 -18.33 7.73
N PHE A 342 -19.92 -18.87 6.73
CA PHE A 342 -19.13 -20.09 6.89
C PHE A 342 -17.82 -19.89 7.65
N LEU A 343 -17.41 -18.63 7.90
CA LEU A 343 -16.25 -18.28 8.71
C LEU A 343 -16.52 -18.30 10.23
N ASP A 344 -17.79 -18.30 10.64
CA ASP A 344 -18.22 -18.27 12.03
C ASP A 344 -17.57 -19.40 12.87
N ALA A 345 -17.27 -19.11 14.13
CA ALA A 345 -16.61 -20.05 15.04
C ALA A 345 -17.40 -21.35 15.29
N ASP A 346 -18.73 -21.31 15.11
CA ASP A 346 -19.65 -22.44 15.30
C ASP A 346 -19.55 -23.52 14.20
N LYS A 347 -18.77 -23.26 13.12
CA LYS A 347 -18.64 -24.13 11.95
C LYS A 347 -17.42 -25.05 12.07
N PRO A 348 -17.46 -26.26 11.46
CA PRO A 348 -16.32 -27.17 11.51
C PRO A 348 -15.07 -26.55 10.88
N GLN A 349 -13.91 -26.77 11.50
CA GLN A 349 -12.61 -26.20 11.08
C GLN A 349 -12.32 -26.43 9.58
N TRP A 350 -12.67 -27.60 9.05
CA TRP A 350 -12.49 -27.88 7.63
C TRP A 350 -13.33 -27.00 6.71
N LEU A 351 -14.58 -26.70 7.10
CA LEU A 351 -15.47 -25.84 6.32
C LEU A 351 -14.97 -24.40 6.35
N ARG A 352 -14.52 -23.96 7.52
CA ARG A 352 -13.93 -22.63 7.70
C ARG A 352 -12.68 -22.46 6.84
N ALA A 353 -11.79 -23.45 6.80
CA ALA A 353 -10.59 -23.40 5.97
C ALA A 353 -10.89 -23.33 4.46
N VAL A 354 -11.81 -24.16 3.96
CA VAL A 354 -12.20 -24.15 2.53
C VAL A 354 -12.95 -22.86 2.16
N ALA A 355 -13.74 -22.31 3.09
CA ALA A 355 -14.41 -21.02 2.90
C ALA A 355 -13.40 -19.87 2.81
N VAL A 356 -12.38 -19.81 3.69
CA VAL A 356 -11.30 -18.82 3.60
C VAL A 356 -10.52 -18.96 2.28
N GLU A 357 -10.22 -20.19 1.85
CA GLU A 357 -9.56 -20.42 0.56
C GLU A 357 -10.40 -19.90 -0.62
N SER A 358 -11.71 -20.12 -0.58
CA SER A 358 -12.65 -19.61 -1.59
C SER A 358 -12.67 -18.08 -1.60
N ILE A 359 -12.71 -17.44 -0.42
CA ILE A 359 -12.65 -15.98 -0.28
C ILE A 359 -11.30 -15.45 -0.79
N HIS A 360 -10.19 -16.11 -0.50
CA HIS A 360 -8.86 -15.71 -1.00
C HIS A 360 -8.81 -15.70 -2.53
N ARG A 361 -9.35 -16.72 -3.20
CA ARG A 361 -9.44 -16.75 -4.68
C ARG A 361 -10.26 -15.58 -5.25
N LEU A 362 -11.24 -15.07 -4.52
CA LEU A 362 -12.02 -13.88 -4.88
C LEU A 362 -11.23 -12.59 -4.62
N CYS A 363 -10.54 -12.48 -3.48
CA CYS A 363 -9.76 -11.29 -3.10
C CYS A 363 -8.53 -11.05 -3.98
N VAL A 364 -7.97 -12.09 -4.61
CA VAL A 364 -6.83 -11.96 -5.53
C VAL A 364 -7.21 -11.24 -6.84
N GLN A 365 -8.50 -11.11 -7.17
CA GLN A 365 -8.96 -10.45 -8.40
C GLN A 365 -9.47 -9.03 -8.12
N PRO A 366 -8.66 -7.97 -8.34
CA PRO A 366 -9.03 -6.61 -7.94
C PRO A 366 -10.25 -6.04 -8.67
N GLN A 367 -10.41 -6.37 -9.96
CA GLN A 367 -11.55 -5.91 -10.76
C GLN A 367 -12.90 -6.43 -10.25
N LEU A 368 -12.90 -7.64 -9.68
CA LEU A 368 -14.09 -8.23 -9.08
C LEU A 368 -14.46 -7.52 -7.77
N LEU A 369 -13.45 -7.17 -6.94
CA LEU A 369 -13.66 -6.40 -5.72
C LEU A 369 -14.19 -4.99 -5.99
N ARG A 370 -13.67 -4.32 -7.03
CA ARG A 370 -14.20 -3.05 -7.52
C ARG A 370 -15.68 -3.17 -7.88
N SER A 371 -16.01 -4.22 -8.62
CA SER A 371 -17.38 -4.50 -9.04
C SER A 371 -18.30 -4.71 -7.83
N PHE A 372 -17.84 -5.41 -6.78
CA PHE A 372 -18.60 -5.57 -5.52
C PHE A 372 -18.87 -4.24 -4.83
N CYS A 373 -17.85 -3.38 -4.74
CA CYS A 373 -18.02 -2.07 -4.11
C CYS A 373 -19.04 -1.21 -4.88
N GLN A 374 -18.98 -1.20 -6.21
CA GLN A 374 -19.90 -0.44 -7.06
C GLN A 374 -21.35 -0.91 -6.95
N SER A 375 -21.60 -2.22 -7.00
CA SER A 375 -22.99 -2.71 -7.05
C SER A 375 -23.67 -2.84 -5.69
N TYR A 376 -22.91 -2.98 -4.59
CA TYR A 376 -23.46 -3.18 -3.24
C TYR A 376 -23.08 -2.05 -2.29
N ASP A 377 -21.79 -1.87 -2.02
CA ASP A 377 -21.32 -0.94 -0.97
C ASP A 377 -21.62 0.53 -1.27
N MET A 378 -21.73 0.93 -2.53
CA MET A 378 -22.17 2.29 -2.90
C MET A 378 -23.69 2.50 -2.80
N LYS A 379 -24.51 1.44 -2.74
CA LYS A 379 -25.97 1.57 -2.63
C LYS A 379 -26.41 1.68 -1.17
N GLN A 380 -27.30 2.62 -0.85
CA GLN A 380 -27.71 2.90 0.54
C GLN A 380 -28.51 1.77 1.19
N HIS A 381 -29.27 0.98 0.43
CA HIS A 381 -30.17 -0.08 0.94
C HIS A 381 -29.68 -1.52 0.67
N SER A 382 -28.45 -1.70 0.19
CA SER A 382 -27.84 -3.02 -0.03
C SER A 382 -26.90 -3.39 1.11
N THR A 383 -26.66 -4.69 1.31
CA THR A 383 -25.65 -5.16 2.27
C THR A 383 -24.26 -4.68 1.85
N LYS A 384 -23.41 -4.34 2.82
CA LYS A 384 -22.04 -3.85 2.55
C LYS A 384 -21.10 -5.05 2.43
N VAL A 385 -21.29 -5.82 1.36
CA VAL A 385 -20.66 -7.11 1.12
C VAL A 385 -19.15 -7.03 1.21
N PHE A 386 -18.53 -6.02 0.58
CA PHE A 386 -17.08 -5.90 0.57
C PHE A 386 -16.53 -5.63 1.98
N ARG A 387 -17.14 -4.67 2.70
CA ARG A 387 -16.84 -4.44 4.13
C ARG A 387 -17.03 -5.68 4.99
N ASP A 388 -18.11 -6.43 4.78
CA ASP A 388 -18.43 -7.62 5.57
C ASP A 388 -17.41 -8.75 5.35
N ILE A 389 -16.90 -8.93 4.13
CA ILE A 389 -15.82 -9.90 3.84
C ILE A 389 -14.55 -9.55 4.63
N VAL A 390 -14.12 -8.29 4.59
CA VAL A 390 -12.89 -7.86 5.28
C VAL A 390 -13.04 -7.97 6.80
N ASN A 391 -14.18 -7.54 7.35
CA ASN A 391 -14.46 -7.67 8.77
C ASN A 391 -14.57 -9.13 9.22
N ALA A 392 -15.15 -10.00 8.39
CA ALA A 392 -15.25 -11.43 8.67
C ALA A 392 -13.87 -12.11 8.65
N LEU A 393 -12.95 -11.72 7.75
CA LEU A 393 -11.56 -12.19 7.78
C LEU A 393 -10.85 -11.76 9.07
N GLY A 394 -11.04 -10.51 9.51
CA GLY A 394 -10.49 -10.03 10.78
C GLY A 394 -11.06 -10.76 12.00
N SER A 395 -12.38 -10.93 12.05
CA SER A 395 -13.07 -11.71 13.10
C SER A 395 -12.67 -13.19 13.08
N PHE A 396 -12.43 -13.75 11.88
CA PHE A 396 -11.95 -15.12 11.71
C PHE A 396 -10.57 -15.29 12.36
N ILE A 397 -9.62 -14.40 12.07
CA ILE A 397 -8.28 -14.40 12.68
C ILE A 397 -8.38 -14.26 14.21
N GLN A 398 -9.19 -13.33 14.71
CA GLN A 398 -9.44 -13.17 16.15
C GLN A 398 -9.97 -14.45 16.79
N SER A 399 -10.94 -15.11 16.15
CA SER A 399 -11.53 -16.34 16.68
C SER A 399 -10.54 -17.50 16.75
N LEU A 400 -9.54 -17.55 15.87
CA LEU A 400 -8.50 -18.59 15.90
C LEU A 400 -7.60 -18.47 17.14
N PHE A 401 -7.42 -17.27 17.68
CA PHE A 401 -6.67 -17.05 18.93
C PHE A 401 -7.52 -17.25 20.19
N LEU A 402 -8.85 -17.21 20.09
CA LEU A 402 -9.77 -17.33 21.23
C LEU A 402 -10.23 -18.77 21.51
N VAL A 403 -10.15 -19.67 20.52
CA VAL A 403 -10.56 -21.08 20.69
C VAL A 403 -9.37 -21.88 21.23
N PRO A 404 -9.39 -22.35 22.49
CA PRO A 404 -8.33 -23.22 23.00
C PRO A 404 -8.32 -24.56 22.25
N PRO A 405 -7.16 -25.23 22.10
CA PRO A 405 -7.08 -26.53 21.44
C PRO A 405 -7.78 -27.58 22.32
N THR A 406 -9.07 -27.84 22.09
CA THR A 406 -9.77 -28.98 22.68
C THR A 406 -9.43 -30.24 21.88
N GLY A 407 -8.27 -30.82 22.15
CA GLY A 407 -7.90 -32.16 21.69
C GLY A 407 -8.07 -33.18 22.82
N ASN A 408 -9.01 -34.13 22.66
CA ASN A 408 -9.11 -35.33 23.48
C ASN A 408 -7.79 -36.14 23.42
N PRO A 409 -7.16 -36.51 24.54
CA PRO A 409 -6.05 -37.47 24.55
C PRO A 409 -6.63 -38.89 24.57
N ALA A 410 -6.66 -39.57 23.43
CA ALA A 410 -7.07 -40.99 23.36
C ALA A 410 -5.85 -41.91 23.30
N THR A 411 -5.49 -42.42 24.49
CA THR A 411 -5.04 -43.80 24.80
C THR A 411 -3.87 -44.44 24.05
N THR A 412 -2.74 -44.59 24.76
CA THR A 412 -1.97 -45.85 24.81
C THR A 412 -1.47 -46.09 26.25
N ASN A 413 -2.00 -47.15 26.88
CA ASN A 413 -1.59 -47.67 28.18
C ASN A 413 -0.23 -48.40 28.07
N GLN A 414 0.69 -48.16 29.02
CA GLN A 414 1.20 -49.19 29.95
C GLN A 414 2.17 -48.65 31.02
N ALA A 415 1.70 -48.76 32.26
CA ALA A 415 2.36 -49.18 33.51
C ALA A 415 3.76 -48.67 33.92
N GLY A 416 3.82 -47.99 35.08
CA GLY A 416 4.84 -48.29 36.10
C GLY A 416 5.59 -47.12 36.75
N ASN A 417 5.15 -46.76 37.96
CA ASN A 417 5.95 -46.35 39.13
C ASN A 417 6.18 -44.84 39.44
N ASN A 418 5.97 -44.53 40.73
CA ASN A 418 6.08 -43.23 41.41
C ASN A 418 7.50 -42.63 41.38
N ASN A 419 7.63 -41.34 41.03
CA ASN A 419 8.26 -40.34 41.91
C ASN A 419 8.03 -38.90 41.43
N SER A 420 7.84 -37.98 42.37
CA SER A 420 7.57 -36.55 42.21
C SER A 420 8.82 -35.72 41.87
N GLY A 421 8.66 -34.75 40.96
CA GLY A 421 9.53 -33.56 40.82
C GLY A 421 10.28 -33.46 39.49
N GLY A 422 9.81 -32.60 38.58
CA GLY A 422 10.55 -32.25 37.36
C GLY A 422 9.74 -31.41 36.37
N THR A 423 10.26 -30.25 36.02
CA THR A 423 9.79 -29.28 35.01
C THR A 423 9.48 -29.91 33.65
N VAL A 424 8.34 -29.54 33.06
CA VAL A 424 7.89 -30.01 31.74
C VAL A 424 8.72 -29.33 30.64
N SER A 425 9.59 -30.11 30.00
CA SER A 425 10.24 -29.81 28.72
C SER A 425 9.33 -30.18 27.54
N ALA A 426 9.38 -29.38 26.47
CA ALA A 426 8.69 -29.60 25.20
C ALA A 426 9.01 -30.98 24.55
N PRO A 427 8.10 -31.54 23.74
CA PRO A 427 8.25 -32.88 23.18
C PRO A 427 9.30 -32.91 22.07
N ALA A 428 10.18 -33.92 22.13
CA ALA A 428 11.17 -34.24 21.11
C ALA A 428 10.83 -35.54 20.37
N ASN A 429 11.32 -35.62 19.12
CA ASN A 429 11.45 -36.77 18.19
C ASN A 429 10.29 -37.06 17.23
N SER A 430 10.52 -37.41 15.95
CA SER A 430 11.58 -38.22 15.29
C SER A 430 11.59 -37.99 13.75
N GLY A 431 12.64 -38.08 12.91
CA GLY A 431 14.08 -38.37 13.03
C GLY A 431 14.78 -38.35 11.63
N MET A 432 16.14 -38.34 11.61
CA MET A 432 17.11 -38.60 10.49
C MET A 432 17.40 -37.37 9.56
N LEU A 433 18.58 -36.74 9.38
CA LEU A 433 20.02 -37.02 9.57
C LEU A 433 20.82 -35.70 9.80
N GLY A 434 21.86 -35.73 10.65
CA GLY A 434 23.19 -35.13 10.36
C GLY A 434 23.54 -33.68 10.74
N ILE A 435 24.11 -33.50 11.94
CA ILE A 435 25.22 -32.58 12.34
C ILE A 435 25.00 -31.04 12.22
N GLY A 436 24.82 -30.40 13.39
CA GLY A 436 25.37 -29.07 13.74
C GLY A 436 24.61 -27.82 13.26
N GLY A 437 23.92 -27.12 14.17
CA GLY A 437 23.39 -25.76 13.93
C GLY A 437 22.15 -25.46 14.76
N GLY A 438 21.96 -24.19 15.16
CA GLY A 438 21.00 -23.75 16.18
C GLY A 438 19.53 -24.09 15.91
N VAL A 439 18.75 -24.13 17.00
CA VAL A 439 17.29 -24.31 16.97
C VAL A 439 16.67 -23.16 16.18
N THR A 440 16.31 -23.39 14.92
CA THR A 440 15.46 -22.46 14.17
C THR A 440 14.04 -22.59 14.71
N LEU A 441 13.59 -21.57 15.43
CA LEU A 441 12.17 -21.42 15.79
C LEU A 441 11.36 -21.42 14.48
N LEU A 442 10.37 -22.31 14.38
CA LEU A 442 9.44 -22.30 13.25
C LEU A 442 8.64 -20.99 13.28
N PRO A 443 8.45 -20.29 12.14
CA PRO A 443 7.64 -19.08 12.06
C PRO A 443 6.24 -19.31 12.63
N ALA A 444 5.77 -18.43 13.49
CA ALA A 444 4.50 -18.59 14.18
C ALA A 444 3.87 -17.24 14.59
N PHE A 445 2.59 -17.30 14.91
CA PHE A 445 1.89 -16.26 15.65
C PHE A 445 1.62 -16.75 17.07
N GLU A 446 1.99 -15.94 18.06
CA GLU A 446 1.76 -16.20 19.48
C GLU A 446 0.95 -15.06 20.10
N TYR A 447 -0.25 -15.37 20.57
CA TYR A 447 -1.10 -14.39 21.26
C TYR A 447 -1.81 -15.03 22.45
N ARG A 448 -1.69 -14.40 23.63
CA ARG A 448 -2.29 -14.86 24.90
C ARG A 448 -2.02 -16.36 25.22
N GLY A 449 -0.82 -16.84 24.94
CA GLY A 449 -0.40 -18.23 25.19
C GLY A 449 -0.87 -19.24 24.14
N THR A 450 -1.53 -18.80 23.06
CA THR A 450 -1.87 -19.65 21.91
C THR A 450 -0.80 -19.50 20.84
N TRP A 451 -0.13 -20.59 20.49
CA TRP A 451 0.92 -20.65 19.46
C TRP A 451 0.36 -21.30 18.18
N ILE A 452 0.44 -20.59 17.06
CA ILE A 452 -0.07 -21.04 15.75
C ILE A 452 1.06 -20.96 14.72
N PRO A 453 1.50 -22.08 14.11
CA PRO A 453 2.58 -22.06 13.13
C PRO A 453 2.14 -21.37 11.82
N ILE A 454 3.06 -20.63 11.21
CA ILE A 454 2.89 -20.06 9.87
C ILE A 454 3.39 -21.09 8.86
N LEU A 455 2.51 -21.52 7.98
CA LEU A 455 2.83 -22.41 6.87
C LEU A 455 3.06 -21.54 5.62
N THR A 456 4.13 -21.82 4.88
CA THR A 456 4.33 -21.25 3.55
C THR A 456 3.29 -21.84 2.59
N ILE A 457 2.31 -21.02 2.21
CA ILE A 457 1.24 -21.39 1.27
C ILE A 457 1.39 -20.49 0.05
N THR A 458 1.96 -21.02 -1.03
CA THR A 458 1.97 -20.33 -2.34
C THR A 458 0.76 -20.78 -3.13
N VAL A 459 -0.28 -19.93 -3.17
CA VAL A 459 -1.53 -20.18 -3.91
C VAL A 459 -1.31 -20.14 -5.43
N GLN A 460 -0.19 -19.58 -5.90
CA GLN A 460 0.24 -19.67 -7.29
C GLN A 460 1.45 -20.60 -7.42
N GLY A 461 1.18 -21.89 -7.66
CA GLY A 461 2.12 -22.76 -8.36
C GLY A 461 3.18 -23.54 -7.55
N SER A 462 2.91 -24.04 -6.33
CA SER A 462 3.75 -25.14 -5.80
C SER A 462 3.08 -26.19 -4.88
N ALA A 463 3.29 -27.46 -5.26
CA ALA A 463 3.40 -28.76 -4.58
C ALA A 463 2.55 -29.21 -3.36
N LYS A 464 1.77 -28.40 -2.65
CA LYS A 464 0.82 -28.91 -1.63
C LYS A 464 -0.62 -28.64 -2.05
N ALA A 465 -1.39 -29.72 -2.22
CA ALA A 465 -2.76 -29.67 -2.71
C ALA A 465 -3.62 -28.70 -1.87
N THR A 466 -4.09 -27.64 -2.52
CA THR A 466 -5.15 -26.75 -1.99
C THR A 466 -6.37 -27.61 -1.67
N TYR A 467 -7.01 -27.41 -0.51
CA TYR A 467 -8.07 -28.32 -0.05
C TYR A 467 -9.31 -28.25 -0.94
N LEU A 468 -9.51 -27.13 -1.65
CA LEU A 468 -10.53 -26.98 -2.68
C LEU A 468 -10.27 -27.86 -3.93
N GLU A 469 -9.05 -28.36 -4.13
CA GLU A 469 -8.67 -29.17 -5.30
C GLU A 469 -8.63 -30.68 -5.01
N MET A 470 -8.87 -31.10 -3.75
CA MET A 470 -8.87 -32.50 -3.32
C MET A 470 -10.16 -33.24 -3.71
N LEU A 471 -10.39 -33.42 -5.01
CA LEU A 471 -11.63 -34.00 -5.58
C LEU A 471 -11.85 -35.49 -5.25
N ASP A 472 -10.78 -36.22 -4.91
CA ASP A 472 -10.79 -37.67 -4.72
C ASP A 472 -11.11 -38.14 -3.28
N LYS A 473 -11.10 -37.22 -2.30
CA LYS A 473 -11.32 -37.59 -0.89
C LYS A 473 -12.80 -37.54 -0.51
N VAL A 474 -13.31 -38.65 0.04
CA VAL A 474 -14.70 -38.83 0.48
C VAL A 474 -14.91 -38.30 1.91
N GLU A 475 -13.86 -38.31 2.75
CA GLU A 475 -13.87 -37.83 4.13
C GLU A 475 -13.10 -36.50 4.29
N PRO A 476 -13.49 -35.63 5.25
CA PRO A 476 -12.79 -34.38 5.49
C PRO A 476 -11.35 -34.65 5.96
N PRO A 477 -10.32 -34.09 5.28
CA PRO A 477 -8.94 -34.27 5.71
C PRO A 477 -8.68 -33.56 7.04
N THR A 478 -7.77 -34.10 7.86
CA THR A 478 -7.25 -33.39 9.03
C THR A 478 -6.44 -32.19 8.56
N ILE A 479 -6.88 -30.99 8.92
CA ILE A 479 -6.22 -29.75 8.53
C ILE A 479 -5.06 -29.51 9.51
N PRO A 480 -3.82 -29.32 9.02
CA PRO A 480 -2.69 -28.94 9.85
C PRO A 480 -2.99 -27.67 10.63
N GLU A 481 -2.62 -27.67 11.92
CA GLU A 481 -2.66 -26.47 12.74
C GLU A 481 -1.92 -25.33 12.05
N GLY A 482 -2.53 -24.14 12.00
CA GLY A 482 -1.96 -22.96 11.34
C GLY A 482 -2.23 -22.79 9.84
N TYR A 483 -2.77 -23.80 9.14
CA TYR A 483 -3.12 -23.66 7.71
C TYR A 483 -4.14 -22.55 7.47
N ALA A 484 -5.27 -22.58 8.17
CA ALA A 484 -6.33 -21.59 7.97
C ALA A 484 -5.90 -20.17 8.36
N MET A 485 -5.06 -20.03 9.39
CA MET A 485 -4.43 -18.75 9.77
C MET A 485 -3.52 -18.24 8.65
N SER A 486 -2.71 -19.12 8.08
CA SER A 486 -1.77 -18.78 7.03
C SER A 486 -2.49 -18.35 5.74
N VAL A 487 -3.59 -19.01 5.35
CA VAL A 487 -4.40 -18.58 4.21
C VAL A 487 -5.07 -17.22 4.49
N ALA A 488 -5.64 -17.03 5.67
CA ALA A 488 -6.25 -15.74 6.04
C ALA A 488 -5.22 -14.59 6.04
N PHE A 489 -4.01 -14.85 6.55
CA PHE A 489 -2.89 -13.91 6.52
C PHE A 489 -2.51 -13.51 5.09
N HIS A 490 -2.25 -14.49 4.20
CA HIS A 490 -1.93 -14.20 2.80
C HIS A 490 -3.10 -13.53 2.07
N CYS A 491 -4.34 -13.90 2.38
CA CYS A 491 -5.54 -13.25 1.84
C CYS A 491 -5.59 -11.76 2.18
N LEU A 492 -5.27 -11.36 3.42
CA LEU A 492 -5.21 -9.94 3.80
C LEU A 492 -4.10 -9.19 3.05
N LEU A 493 -2.92 -9.79 2.91
CA LEU A 493 -1.80 -9.18 2.20
C LEU A 493 -2.10 -9.01 0.71
N ASP A 494 -2.63 -10.05 0.06
CA ASP A 494 -2.99 -10.01 -1.35
C ASP A 494 -4.17 -9.07 -1.62
N LEU A 495 -5.11 -8.94 -0.68
CA LEU A 495 -6.18 -7.95 -0.73
C LEU A 495 -5.61 -6.52 -0.73
N VAL A 496 -4.69 -6.20 0.19
CA VAL A 496 -4.01 -4.89 0.24
C VAL A 496 -3.24 -4.63 -1.05
N ARG A 497 -2.45 -5.61 -1.51
CA ARG A 497 -1.69 -5.49 -2.76
C ARG A 497 -2.59 -5.30 -3.98
N GLY A 498 -3.68 -6.06 -4.07
CA GLY A 498 -4.65 -5.98 -5.17
C GLY A 498 -5.36 -4.64 -5.24
N ILE A 499 -5.87 -4.13 -4.11
CA ILE A 499 -6.51 -2.82 -4.03
C ILE A 499 -5.53 -1.71 -4.41
N THR A 500 -4.32 -1.76 -3.85
CA THR A 500 -3.30 -0.74 -4.11
C THR A 500 -2.87 -0.74 -5.56
N SER A 501 -2.49 -1.90 -6.13
CA SER A 501 -2.02 -1.99 -7.51
C SER A 501 -3.08 -1.54 -8.52
N MET A 502 -4.37 -1.75 -8.22
CA MET A 502 -5.47 -1.28 -9.06
C MET A 502 -5.60 0.25 -9.00
N ILE A 503 -5.64 0.82 -7.80
CA ILE A 503 -5.83 2.27 -7.63
C ILE A 503 -4.59 3.04 -8.13
N GLU A 504 -3.38 2.57 -7.84
CA GLU A 504 -2.15 3.21 -8.33
C GLU A 504 -1.98 3.09 -9.85
N GLY A 505 -2.37 1.97 -10.44
CA GLY A 505 -2.38 1.80 -11.89
C GLY A 505 -3.32 2.81 -12.57
N GLU A 506 -4.54 2.95 -12.06
CA GLU A 506 -5.53 3.89 -12.61
C GLU A 506 -5.17 5.36 -12.33
N LEU A 507 -4.57 5.67 -11.17
CA LEU A 507 -4.03 7.02 -10.89
C LEU A 507 -2.91 7.41 -11.85
N GLY A 508 -2.02 6.46 -12.20
CA GLY A 508 -0.93 6.70 -13.15
C GLY A 508 -1.41 6.93 -14.58
N GLU A 509 -2.46 6.24 -15.02
CA GLU A 509 -3.10 6.48 -16.32
C GLU A 509 -3.71 7.89 -16.39
N VAL A 510 -4.40 8.34 -15.34
CA VAL A 510 -4.98 9.69 -15.26
C VAL A 510 -3.92 10.80 -15.24
N GLU A 511 -2.82 10.62 -14.49
CA GLU A 511 -1.70 11.57 -14.45
C GLU A 511 -0.99 11.67 -15.82
N THR A 512 -0.94 10.59 -16.59
CA THR A 512 -0.32 10.54 -17.93
C THR A 512 -1.23 11.18 -19.00
N GLU A 513 -2.54 10.91 -18.95
CA GLU A 513 -3.52 11.54 -19.85
C GLU A 513 -3.58 13.06 -19.66
N CYS A 514 -3.60 13.54 -18.41
CA CYS A 514 -3.57 14.98 -18.09
C CYS A 514 -2.32 15.69 -18.65
N GLN A 515 -1.14 15.04 -18.60
CA GLN A 515 0.10 15.63 -19.13
C GLN A 515 0.07 15.75 -20.66
N THR A 516 -0.45 14.74 -21.37
CA THR A 516 -0.57 14.78 -22.85
C THR A 516 -1.53 15.85 -23.37
N THR A 517 -2.57 16.20 -22.61
CA THR A 517 -3.46 17.33 -22.97
C THR A 517 -2.80 18.70 -22.82
N THR A 518 -1.82 18.86 -21.93
CA THR A 518 -1.11 20.14 -21.75
C THR A 518 -0.10 20.45 -22.86
N GLU A 519 0.50 19.45 -23.51
CA GLU A 519 1.48 19.67 -24.58
C GLU A 519 0.85 19.89 -25.97
N ALA A 520 -0.40 19.47 -26.20
CA ALA A 520 -1.11 19.64 -27.47
C ALA A 520 -1.74 21.04 -27.67
N ALA A 521 -1.80 21.88 -26.62
CA ALA A 521 -2.47 23.18 -26.64
C ALA A 521 -1.68 24.32 -27.33
N SER A 522 -0.61 24.03 -28.07
CA SER A 522 0.25 25.04 -28.71
C SER A 522 0.10 25.18 -30.24
N SER A 523 -1.06 24.84 -30.83
CA SER A 523 -1.31 25.14 -32.25
C SER A 523 -2.75 25.65 -32.50
N PRO A 524 -2.94 26.80 -33.17
CA PRO A 524 -4.27 27.33 -33.45
C PRO A 524 -4.77 26.84 -34.82
N THR A 525 -5.80 26.00 -34.85
CA THR A 525 -6.61 25.83 -36.06
C THR A 525 -8.08 25.72 -35.68
N GLN A 526 -8.83 26.77 -36.02
CA GLN A 526 -10.26 26.92 -35.78
C GLN A 526 -11.06 25.90 -36.62
N SER A 527 -11.78 24.97 -35.97
CA SER A 527 -13.10 24.44 -36.39
C SER A 527 -13.53 23.15 -35.66
N SER A 528 -13.56 23.11 -34.31
CA SER A 528 -14.17 21.98 -33.56
C SER A 528 -14.66 22.35 -32.14
N GLU A 529 -15.14 23.56 -31.89
CA GLU A 529 -15.45 24.01 -30.50
C GLU A 529 -16.67 23.30 -29.87
N GLU A 530 -17.57 22.65 -30.62
CA GLU A 530 -18.76 21.99 -30.03
C GLU A 530 -18.56 20.51 -29.65
N GLN A 531 -17.53 19.83 -30.15
CA GLN A 531 -17.25 18.41 -29.78
C GLN A 531 -16.23 18.27 -28.63
N GLU A 532 -15.35 19.25 -28.42
CA GLU A 532 -14.34 19.24 -27.33
C GLU A 532 -14.94 19.53 -25.94
N LEU A 533 -16.04 20.28 -25.87
CA LEU A 533 -16.76 20.57 -24.62
C LEU A 533 -17.52 19.35 -24.06
N GLN A 534 -17.86 18.37 -24.92
CA GLN A 534 -18.63 17.20 -24.53
C GLN A 534 -17.73 16.02 -24.13
N SER A 535 -16.59 15.84 -24.80
CA SER A 535 -15.59 14.84 -24.43
C SER A 535 -14.88 15.17 -23.11
N THR A 536 -14.60 16.45 -22.85
CA THR A 536 -14.00 16.90 -21.58
C THR A 536 -14.96 16.77 -20.39
N SER A 537 -16.26 17.03 -20.59
CA SER A 537 -17.32 16.78 -19.61
C SER A 537 -17.42 15.29 -19.24
N ASP A 538 -17.47 14.40 -20.24
CA ASP A 538 -17.59 12.95 -20.03
C ASP A 538 -16.32 12.34 -19.38
N GLN A 539 -15.15 12.93 -19.61
CA GLN A 539 -13.88 12.52 -18.97
C GLN A 539 -13.86 12.92 -17.49
N MET A 540 -14.24 14.17 -17.17
CA MET A 540 -14.29 14.67 -15.79
C MET A 540 -15.33 13.91 -14.94
N ASP A 541 -16.47 13.55 -15.52
CA ASP A 541 -17.48 12.75 -14.85
C ASP A 541 -17.01 11.31 -14.56
N LYS A 542 -16.24 10.68 -15.48
CA LYS A 542 -15.64 9.37 -15.24
C LYS A 542 -14.56 9.39 -14.16
N GLU A 543 -13.73 10.43 -14.11
CA GLU A 543 -12.72 10.60 -13.06
C GLU A 543 -13.35 10.76 -11.67
N ILE A 544 -14.43 11.55 -11.57
CA ILE A 544 -15.17 11.74 -10.31
C ILE A 544 -15.78 10.41 -9.85
N VAL A 545 -16.36 9.63 -10.78
CA VAL A 545 -16.96 8.32 -10.46
C VAL A 545 -15.89 7.32 -10.01
N ASN A 546 -14.74 7.26 -10.69
CA ASN A 546 -13.64 6.36 -10.32
C ASN A 546 -13.06 6.72 -8.95
N ARG A 547 -12.82 8.00 -8.70
CA ARG A 547 -12.33 8.50 -7.42
C ARG A 547 -13.28 8.19 -6.27
N ALA A 548 -14.59 8.39 -6.47
CA ALA A 548 -15.60 8.04 -5.47
C ALA A 548 -15.61 6.53 -5.15
N VAL A 549 -15.36 5.68 -6.15
CA VAL A 549 -15.25 4.23 -5.94
C VAL A 549 -14.00 3.89 -5.12
N TRP A 550 -12.84 4.49 -5.44
CA TRP A 550 -11.60 4.26 -4.69
C TRP A 550 -11.73 4.69 -3.23
N GLU A 551 -12.33 5.87 -2.99
CA GLU A 551 -12.59 6.39 -1.65
C GLU A 551 -13.52 5.46 -0.86
N GLU A 552 -14.63 4.99 -1.46
CA GLU A 552 -15.53 4.06 -0.79
C GLU A 552 -14.89 2.69 -0.53
N MET A 553 -14.10 2.16 -1.47
CA MET A 553 -13.37 0.90 -1.28
C MET A 553 -12.42 0.99 -0.08
N VAL A 554 -11.65 2.07 0.03
CA VAL A 554 -10.74 2.27 1.17
C VAL A 554 -11.55 2.48 2.45
N ASN A 555 -12.62 3.29 2.43
CA ASN A 555 -13.50 3.54 3.57
C ASN A 555 -14.20 2.27 4.09
N ALA A 556 -14.52 1.34 3.20
CA ALA A 556 -15.16 0.07 3.53
C ALA A 556 -14.20 -0.93 4.19
N CYS A 557 -12.92 -0.96 3.81
CA CYS A 557 -11.99 -1.98 4.28
C CYS A 557 -11.04 -1.54 5.42
N TRP A 558 -10.71 -0.25 5.55
CA TRP A 558 -9.59 0.18 6.41
C TRP A 558 -9.73 -0.24 7.88
N CYS A 559 -10.93 -0.17 8.47
CA CYS A 559 -11.17 -0.58 9.85
C CYS A 559 -10.86 -2.07 10.09
N GLY A 560 -11.42 -2.93 9.22
CA GLY A 560 -11.26 -4.38 9.33
C GLY A 560 -9.82 -4.83 9.07
N LEU A 561 -9.18 -4.22 8.06
CA LEU A 561 -7.77 -4.42 7.76
C LEU A 561 -6.87 -4.00 8.94
N LEU A 562 -7.06 -2.79 9.45
CA LEU A 562 -6.27 -2.27 10.58
C LEU A 562 -6.40 -3.17 11.81
N ALA A 563 -7.62 -3.55 12.18
CA ALA A 563 -7.85 -4.41 13.35
C ALA A 563 -7.17 -5.79 13.20
N ALA A 564 -7.20 -6.36 12.00
CA ALA A 564 -6.57 -7.66 11.72
C ALA A 564 -5.04 -7.55 11.66
N LEU A 565 -4.50 -6.57 10.93
CA LEU A 565 -3.06 -6.35 10.76
C LEU A 565 -2.39 -5.97 12.08
N SER A 566 -3.00 -5.09 12.88
CA SER A 566 -2.45 -4.72 14.20
C SER A 566 -2.45 -5.91 15.17
N LEU A 567 -3.48 -6.76 15.16
CA LEU A 567 -3.49 -8.00 15.96
C LEU A 567 -2.39 -8.97 15.51
N LEU A 568 -2.23 -9.16 14.20
CA LEU A 568 -1.18 -10.01 13.64
C LEU A 568 0.22 -9.46 13.93
N LEU A 569 0.39 -8.13 13.91
CA LEU A 569 1.63 -7.46 14.28
C LEU A 569 1.94 -7.69 15.76
N ASP A 570 0.95 -7.66 16.64
CA ASP A 570 1.11 -7.98 18.05
C ASP A 570 1.44 -9.45 18.29
N ALA A 571 0.86 -10.35 17.50
CA ALA A 571 1.07 -11.79 17.59
C ALA A 571 2.34 -12.29 16.88
N SER A 572 2.98 -11.51 16.01
CA SER A 572 4.09 -12.01 15.19
C SER A 572 5.34 -12.29 16.02
N THR A 573 5.91 -13.49 15.87
CA THR A 573 7.24 -13.84 16.42
C THR A 573 8.32 -13.88 15.33
N ASP A 574 7.91 -13.94 14.07
CA ASP A 574 8.79 -14.03 12.90
C ASP A 574 9.06 -12.64 12.28
N GLU A 575 10.31 -12.39 11.88
CA GLU A 575 10.74 -11.13 11.30
C GLU A 575 10.16 -10.89 9.89
N ALA A 576 10.08 -11.93 9.06
CA ALA A 576 9.56 -11.81 7.68
C ALA A 576 8.03 -11.59 7.67
N ALA A 577 7.29 -12.26 8.57
CA ALA A 577 5.86 -12.00 8.75
C ALA A 577 5.62 -10.56 9.23
N THR A 578 6.39 -10.07 10.19
CA THR A 578 6.35 -8.69 10.69
C THR A 578 6.61 -7.69 9.56
N GLU A 579 7.64 -7.91 8.75
CA GLU A 579 7.96 -7.05 7.60
C GLU A 579 6.82 -6.99 6.58
N ASN A 580 6.19 -8.12 6.26
CA ASN A 580 5.07 -8.16 5.32
C ASN A 580 3.82 -7.42 5.85
N ILE A 581 3.53 -7.53 7.16
CA ILE A 581 2.44 -6.79 7.80
C ILE A 581 2.72 -5.29 7.76
N LEU A 582 3.93 -4.89 8.14
CA LEU A 582 4.36 -3.48 8.13
C LEU A 582 4.36 -2.88 6.72
N LYS A 583 4.76 -3.65 5.70
CA LYS A 583 4.63 -3.24 4.29
C LYS A 583 3.16 -3.01 3.92
N ALA A 584 2.26 -3.90 4.30
CA ALA A 584 0.83 -3.73 4.02
C ALA A 584 0.22 -2.50 4.71
N GLU A 585 0.54 -2.26 5.99
CA GLU A 585 0.10 -1.06 6.71
C GLU A 585 0.67 0.23 6.08
N LEU A 586 1.95 0.23 5.69
CA LEU A 586 2.61 1.36 5.03
C LEU A 586 1.97 1.67 3.68
N THR A 587 1.74 0.65 2.85
CA THR A 587 1.10 0.81 1.54
C THR A 587 -0.32 1.36 1.68
N MET A 588 -1.11 0.85 2.64
CA MET A 588 -2.45 1.40 2.90
C MET A 588 -2.40 2.84 3.41
N ALA A 589 -1.45 3.19 4.29
CA ALA A 589 -1.27 4.56 4.77
C ALA A 589 -0.93 5.53 3.62
N ALA A 590 -0.02 5.13 2.74
CA ALA A 590 0.37 5.90 1.55
C ALA A 590 -0.82 6.13 0.60
N LEU A 591 -1.58 5.06 0.33
CA LEU A 591 -2.79 5.11 -0.51
C LEU A 591 -3.86 6.04 0.09
N CYS A 592 -4.15 5.90 1.38
CA CYS A 592 -5.10 6.78 2.08
C CYS A 592 -4.65 8.24 2.00
N GLY A 593 -3.35 8.47 2.12
CA GLY A 593 -2.76 9.78 1.93
C GLY A 593 -3.05 10.35 0.53
N ARG A 594 -2.72 9.61 -0.54
CA ARG A 594 -2.91 10.10 -1.92
C ARG A 594 -4.36 10.41 -2.25
N LEU A 595 -5.29 9.66 -1.66
CA LEU A 595 -6.74 9.89 -1.79
C LEU A 595 -7.26 11.05 -0.92
N GLY A 596 -6.45 11.59 0.01
CA GLY A 596 -6.86 12.65 0.94
C GLY A 596 -7.69 12.16 2.14
N LEU A 597 -7.71 10.85 2.40
CA LEU A 597 -8.45 10.24 3.50
C LEU A 597 -7.66 10.34 4.82
N VAL A 598 -7.77 11.50 5.48
CA VAL A 598 -7.01 11.83 6.69
C VAL A 598 -7.24 10.85 7.84
N THR A 599 -8.50 10.44 8.10
CA THR A 599 -8.82 9.58 9.26
C THR A 599 -8.22 8.18 9.13
N SER A 600 -8.35 7.54 7.98
CA SER A 600 -7.79 6.20 7.75
C SER A 600 -6.27 6.23 7.68
N ARG A 601 -5.70 7.24 7.00
CA ARG A 601 -4.24 7.50 6.98
C ARG A 601 -3.68 7.59 8.39
N ASP A 602 -4.25 8.47 9.22
CA ASP A 602 -3.77 8.70 10.59
C ASP A 602 -3.92 7.45 11.46
N ALA A 603 -4.94 6.63 11.24
CA ALA A 603 -5.14 5.38 11.97
C ALA A 603 -4.05 4.34 11.68
N PHE A 604 -3.69 4.11 10.41
CA PHE A 604 -2.58 3.22 10.04
C PHE A 604 -1.23 3.75 10.56
N ILE A 605 -0.98 5.05 10.43
CA ILE A 605 0.24 5.67 10.97
C ILE A 605 0.31 5.49 12.49
N THR A 606 -0.82 5.66 13.18
CA THR A 606 -0.92 5.45 14.62
C THR A 606 -0.62 4.00 15.00
N ALA A 607 -1.05 3.01 14.22
CA ALA A 607 -0.72 1.61 14.47
C ALA A 607 0.79 1.34 14.33
N ILE A 608 1.43 1.86 13.28
CA ILE A 608 2.89 1.75 13.10
C ILE A 608 3.64 2.45 14.24
N CYS A 609 3.18 3.63 14.67
CA CYS A 609 3.75 4.36 15.82
C CYS A 609 3.60 3.58 17.13
N LYS A 610 2.43 2.96 17.38
CA LYS A 610 2.18 2.10 18.54
C LYS A 610 3.08 0.86 18.52
N GLY A 611 3.25 0.21 17.37
CA GLY A 611 4.14 -0.95 17.22
C GLY A 611 5.63 -0.61 17.39
N SER A 612 6.02 0.64 17.15
CA SER A 612 7.39 1.12 17.35
C SER A 612 7.77 1.27 18.81
N LEU A 613 6.80 1.44 19.72
CA LEU A 613 7.04 1.62 21.15
C LEU A 613 6.50 0.42 21.94
N PRO A 614 7.03 0.12 23.14
CA PRO A 614 6.46 -0.92 23.99
C PRO A 614 5.03 -0.56 24.43
N PRO A 615 4.09 -1.52 24.55
CA PRO A 615 2.65 -1.24 24.68
C PRO A 615 2.28 -0.30 25.84
N HIS A 616 2.83 -0.53 27.04
CA HIS A 616 2.57 0.31 28.21
C HIS A 616 3.11 1.74 28.05
N TYR A 617 4.24 1.89 27.35
CA TYR A 617 4.85 3.18 27.09
C TYR A 617 4.09 3.94 25.98
N ALA A 618 3.72 3.23 24.90
CA ALA A 618 2.96 3.76 23.78
C ALA A 618 1.58 4.31 24.21
N LEU A 619 0.86 3.58 25.07
CA LEU A 619 -0.44 4.02 25.59
C LEU A 619 -0.35 5.31 26.42
N THR A 620 0.76 5.51 27.12
CA THR A 620 0.95 6.69 27.98
C THR A 620 1.26 7.94 27.15
N ILE A 621 1.99 7.79 26.04
CA ILE A 621 2.44 8.91 25.21
C ILE A 621 1.40 9.27 24.15
N LEU A 622 0.93 8.28 23.40
CA LEU A 622 0.15 8.50 22.19
C LEU A 622 -1.32 8.83 22.47
N ASN A 623 -1.87 8.42 23.64
CA ASN A 623 -3.26 8.75 24.01
C ASN A 623 -3.45 10.19 24.48
N THR A 624 -2.41 10.84 25.00
CA THR A 624 -2.45 12.26 25.40
C THR A 624 -2.58 13.21 24.21
N THR A 625 -1.94 12.87 23.08
CA THR A 625 -1.95 13.69 21.85
C THR A 625 -3.21 13.45 21.01
N THR A 626 -3.83 12.26 21.08
CA THR A 626 -5.01 11.89 20.26
C THR A 626 -6.36 12.27 20.89
N ALA A 627 -6.40 12.66 22.18
CA ALA A 627 -7.63 13.05 22.86
C ALA A 627 -8.24 14.39 22.36
N ALA A 628 -7.48 15.22 21.64
CA ALA A 628 -7.96 16.52 21.15
C ALA A 628 -8.70 16.46 19.79
N THR A 629 -8.56 15.38 19.01
CA THR A 629 -9.09 15.31 17.62
C THR A 629 -10.01 14.13 17.34
N LEU A 630 -10.02 13.06 18.14
CA LEU A 630 -10.97 11.95 18.00
C LEU A 630 -11.96 11.89 19.18
N SER A 631 -13.03 12.68 19.05
CA SER A 631 -14.27 12.47 19.81
C SER A 631 -14.78 11.03 19.62
N ASN A 632 -14.74 10.24 20.69
CA ASN A 632 -15.61 9.09 21.02
C ASN A 632 -16.58 8.60 19.90
N LYS A 633 -16.04 8.01 18.83
CA LYS A 633 -16.77 7.03 18.03
C LYS A 633 -16.13 5.67 18.29
N SER A 634 -16.65 5.02 19.32
CA SER A 634 -16.48 3.59 19.55
C SER A 634 -16.84 2.82 18.27
N TYR A 635 -15.84 2.21 17.64
CA TYR A 635 -16.04 1.32 16.49
C TYR A 635 -16.76 0.06 16.97
N SER A 636 -18.01 -0.10 16.54
CA SER A 636 -18.85 -1.28 16.83
C SER A 636 -18.80 -2.21 15.62
N ILE A 637 -18.16 -3.37 15.79
CA ILE A 637 -18.46 -4.54 14.97
C ILE A 637 -19.52 -5.33 15.74
N GLN A 638 -20.72 -5.44 15.18
CA GLN A 638 -21.85 -6.25 15.72
C GLN A 638 -22.27 -5.95 17.18
N GLY A 639 -22.31 -4.69 17.61
CA GLY A 639 -22.88 -4.34 18.91
C GLY A 639 -22.02 -4.68 20.13
N GLN A 640 -20.77 -5.09 19.92
CA GLN A 640 -19.74 -5.09 20.96
C GLN A 640 -18.79 -3.92 20.72
N SER A 641 -18.65 -3.04 21.72
CA SER A 641 -17.63 -2.01 21.73
C SER A 641 -16.26 -2.68 21.68
N VAL A 642 -15.53 -2.53 20.57
CA VAL A 642 -14.14 -2.94 20.50
C VAL A 642 -13.33 -1.93 21.33
N MET A 643 -13.24 -2.17 22.64
CA MET A 643 -12.14 -1.62 23.41
C MET A 643 -10.87 -2.28 22.87
N MET A 644 -9.83 -1.50 22.60
CA MET A 644 -8.46 -2.02 22.48
C MET A 644 -8.08 -2.63 23.83
N ILE A 645 -8.46 -3.89 24.05
CA ILE A 645 -8.24 -4.59 25.33
C ILE A 645 -6.76 -4.98 25.39
N SER A 646 -6.11 -4.48 26.45
CA SER A 646 -4.69 -4.60 26.79
C SER A 646 -4.08 -6.00 26.58
N PRO A 647 -2.84 -6.10 26.07
CA PRO A 647 -2.08 -7.34 26.08
C PRO A 647 -1.24 -7.42 27.37
N SER A 648 -1.47 -8.45 28.18
CA SER A 648 -0.61 -8.90 29.29
C SER A 648 0.25 -10.09 28.86
N SER A 649 0.69 -10.15 27.61
CA SER A 649 1.52 -11.24 27.11
C SER A 649 2.97 -11.02 27.55
N GLU A 650 3.47 -11.84 28.46
CA GLU A 650 4.90 -12.01 28.72
C GLU A 650 5.56 -12.52 27.41
N SER A 651 6.04 -11.62 26.57
CA SER A 651 6.54 -11.97 25.24
C SER A 651 7.93 -12.61 25.33
N HIS A 652 8.09 -13.82 24.80
CA HIS A 652 9.36 -14.52 24.53
C HIS A 652 10.28 -13.81 23.51
N GLN A 653 10.07 -12.52 23.23
CA GLN A 653 10.83 -11.75 22.23
C GLN A 653 12.15 -11.23 22.81
N GLN A 654 13.21 -11.33 22.01
CA GLN A 654 14.54 -10.85 22.40
C GLN A 654 14.52 -9.32 22.60
N VAL A 655 14.87 -8.88 23.81
CA VAL A 655 15.09 -7.47 24.13
C VAL A 655 16.44 -7.04 23.56
N VAL A 656 16.42 -5.94 22.81
CA VAL A 656 17.52 -5.52 21.94
C VAL A 656 18.10 -4.16 22.37
N ALA A 657 17.30 -3.34 23.05
CA ALA A 657 17.73 -2.10 23.69
C ALA A 657 16.95 -1.86 24.99
N VAL A 658 17.59 -1.26 25.99
CA VAL A 658 17.00 -0.83 27.25
C VAL A 658 17.40 0.62 27.48
N GLY A 659 16.45 1.52 27.69
CA GLY A 659 16.73 2.94 27.92
C GLY A 659 15.78 3.59 28.91
N GLN A 660 16.02 4.85 29.24
CA GLN A 660 15.15 5.62 30.13
C GLN A 660 13.99 6.26 29.36
N PRO A 661 12.78 6.32 29.96
CA PRO A 661 11.65 7.04 29.36
C PRO A 661 11.92 8.55 29.34
N LEU A 662 11.34 9.24 28.34
CA LEU A 662 11.42 10.70 28.24
C LEU A 662 10.43 11.42 29.18
N ALA A 663 9.28 10.79 29.49
CA ALA A 663 8.21 11.38 30.31
C ALA A 663 8.35 11.09 31.83
N VAL A 664 7.66 11.88 32.67
CA VAL A 664 7.86 11.98 34.13
C VAL A 664 7.13 10.89 34.98
N GLN A 665 6.37 9.97 34.40
CA GLN A 665 5.69 8.94 35.23
C GLN A 665 6.61 7.78 35.69
N PRO A 666 6.36 7.21 36.89
CA PRO A 666 7.32 6.37 37.59
C PRO A 666 7.22 4.90 37.16
N GLN A 667 7.72 4.54 35.98
CA GLN A 667 7.87 3.12 35.61
C GLN A 667 9.16 2.85 34.84
N GLY A 668 10.19 2.44 35.59
CA GLY A 668 11.26 1.55 35.11
C GLY A 668 12.04 1.95 33.86
N THR A 669 12.90 1.03 33.44
CA THR A 669 13.59 1.08 32.15
C THR A 669 12.66 0.61 31.03
N VAL A 670 12.68 1.29 29.88
CA VAL A 670 11.92 0.91 28.68
C VAL A 670 12.76 -0.11 27.89
N MET A 671 12.18 -1.26 27.56
CA MET A 671 12.82 -2.33 26.80
C MET A 671 12.25 -2.40 25.37
N LEU A 672 13.10 -2.26 24.35
CA LEU A 672 12.74 -2.38 22.93
C LEU A 672 13.08 -3.78 22.42
N THR A 673 12.20 -4.36 21.60
CA THR A 673 12.42 -5.64 20.91
C THR A 673 12.87 -5.43 19.46
N SER A 674 13.29 -6.50 18.76
CA SER A 674 13.66 -6.44 17.33
C SER A 674 12.48 -5.90 16.51
N LYS A 675 11.26 -6.33 16.86
CA LYS A 675 10.00 -5.86 16.27
C LYS A 675 9.85 -4.34 16.36
N ASN A 676 10.17 -3.73 17.50
CA ASN A 676 10.07 -2.28 17.68
C ASN A 676 11.03 -1.53 16.74
N ILE A 677 12.26 -2.04 16.57
CA ILE A 677 13.25 -1.46 15.64
C ILE A 677 12.83 -1.61 14.19
N GLN A 678 12.22 -2.75 13.81
CA GLN A 678 11.64 -2.93 12.48
C GLN A 678 10.48 -1.95 12.21
N CYS A 679 9.58 -1.77 13.18
CA CYS A 679 8.51 -0.77 13.10
C CYS A 679 9.08 0.65 12.94
N MET A 680 10.14 0.99 13.70
CA MET A 680 10.85 2.27 13.56
C MET A 680 11.42 2.48 12.15
N ARG A 681 12.03 1.44 11.55
CA ARG A 681 12.54 1.52 10.16
C ARG A 681 11.41 1.76 9.17
N THR A 682 10.29 1.05 9.32
CA THR A 682 9.10 1.27 8.49
C THR A 682 8.55 2.68 8.67
N LEU A 683 8.50 3.20 9.91
CA LEU A 683 8.07 4.57 10.20
C LEU A 683 8.97 5.62 9.53
N LEU A 684 10.29 5.42 9.57
CA LEU A 684 11.25 6.29 8.88
C LEU A 684 11.09 6.24 7.36
N ASN A 685 10.89 5.05 6.79
CA ASN A 685 10.66 4.87 5.36
C ASN A 685 9.33 5.53 4.93
N LEU A 686 8.26 5.38 5.71
CA LEU A 686 6.98 6.05 5.48
C LEU A 686 7.18 7.56 5.42
N ALA A 687 7.86 8.14 6.40
CA ALA A 687 8.09 9.57 6.48
C ALA A 687 8.97 10.09 5.32
N HIS A 688 9.94 9.29 4.88
CA HIS A 688 10.85 9.65 3.79
C HIS A 688 10.16 9.59 2.41
N CYS A 689 9.44 8.51 2.12
CA CYS A 689 8.81 8.31 0.81
C CYS A 689 7.48 9.04 0.66
N HIS A 690 6.73 9.26 1.75
CA HIS A 690 5.38 9.81 1.71
C HIS A 690 5.22 11.09 2.56
N GLY A 691 6.33 11.80 2.82
CA GLY A 691 6.34 13.01 3.64
C GLY A 691 5.39 14.13 3.17
N ALA A 692 5.16 14.24 1.85
CA ALA A 692 4.24 15.21 1.26
C ALA A 692 2.76 14.95 1.60
N VAL A 693 2.45 13.76 2.11
CA VAL A 693 1.08 13.29 2.27
C VAL A 693 0.72 13.08 3.75
N LEU A 694 1.67 13.30 4.66
CA LEU A 694 1.49 13.15 6.11
C LEU A 694 0.63 14.26 6.73
N GLY A 695 0.74 15.50 6.27
CA GLY A 695 0.00 16.63 6.86
C GLY A 695 0.12 16.69 8.39
N THR A 696 -1.00 16.65 9.11
CA THR A 696 -1.03 16.67 10.59
C THR A 696 -0.40 15.46 11.26
N SER A 697 -0.24 14.32 10.58
CA SER A 697 0.38 13.13 11.17
C SER A 697 1.88 13.31 11.45
N TRP A 698 2.51 14.35 10.89
CA TRP A 698 3.91 14.69 11.17
C TRP A 698 4.18 14.81 12.67
N GLN A 699 3.27 15.38 13.45
CA GLN A 699 3.43 15.51 14.91
C GLN A 699 3.54 14.13 15.58
N LEU A 700 2.66 13.18 15.22
CA LEU A 700 2.65 11.83 15.79
C LEU A 700 3.91 11.04 15.41
N VAL A 701 4.31 11.12 14.14
CA VAL A 701 5.52 10.45 13.62
C VAL A 701 6.76 10.99 14.33
N LEU A 702 6.92 12.31 14.38
CA LEU A 702 8.08 12.95 15.00
C LEU A 702 8.12 12.78 16.52
N ALA A 703 6.96 12.79 17.20
CA ALA A 703 6.89 12.46 18.63
C ALA A 703 7.43 11.05 18.88
N THR A 704 6.97 10.08 18.09
CA THR A 704 7.39 8.68 18.21
C THR A 704 8.89 8.55 17.95
N LEU A 705 9.41 9.21 16.91
CA LEU A 705 10.85 9.25 16.61
C LEU A 705 11.65 9.91 17.74
N GLN A 706 11.17 11.00 18.33
CA GLN A 706 11.81 11.65 19.47
C GLN A 706 11.99 10.68 20.65
N HIS A 707 10.95 9.93 21.00
CA HIS A 707 11.02 8.92 22.06
C HIS A 707 11.97 7.77 21.73
N LEU A 708 11.97 7.29 20.48
CA LEU A 708 12.85 6.20 20.04
C LEU A 708 14.32 6.61 20.04
N VAL A 709 14.63 7.76 19.47
CA VAL A 709 15.98 8.35 19.44
C VAL A 709 16.50 8.55 20.87
N TRP A 710 15.63 9.02 21.78
CA TRP A 710 15.97 9.17 23.19
C TRP A 710 16.31 7.84 23.86
N ILE A 711 15.46 6.82 23.71
CA ILE A 711 15.69 5.48 24.28
C ILE A 711 16.98 4.85 23.72
N LEU A 712 17.29 5.11 22.44
CA LEU A 712 18.49 4.63 21.75
C LEU A 712 19.76 5.43 22.10
N GLY A 713 19.66 6.51 22.89
CA GLY A 713 20.81 7.30 23.33
C GLY A 713 21.49 8.11 22.22
N LEU A 714 20.76 8.47 21.16
CA LEU A 714 21.25 9.31 20.08
C LEU A 714 21.28 10.78 20.54
N LYS A 715 22.46 11.42 20.48
CA LYS A 715 22.66 12.82 20.88
C LYS A 715 22.89 13.70 19.66
N PRO A 716 22.42 14.96 19.68
CA PRO A 716 22.62 15.86 18.57
C PRO A 716 24.10 16.29 18.46
N SER A 717 24.57 16.47 17.23
CA SER A 717 25.91 16.93 16.87
C SER A 717 25.84 18.20 16.02
N SER A 718 26.97 18.89 15.83
CA SER A 718 27.04 20.12 15.02
C SER A 718 26.37 19.93 13.65
N GLY A 719 25.47 20.84 13.29
CA GLY A 719 24.65 20.75 12.06
C GLY A 719 23.32 20.01 12.20
N GLY A 720 22.96 19.52 13.41
CA GLY A 720 21.62 18.94 13.67
C GLY A 720 21.52 17.42 13.45
N ALA A 721 22.56 16.80 12.90
CA ALA A 721 22.64 15.35 12.76
C ALA A 721 22.72 14.68 14.15
N LEU A 722 21.99 13.57 14.35
CA LEU A 722 22.01 12.84 15.61
C LEU A 722 23.02 11.70 15.50
N LYS A 723 23.94 11.58 16.45
CA LYS A 723 24.97 10.52 16.45
C LYS A 723 24.90 9.70 17.74
N PRO A 724 25.31 8.43 17.71
CA PRO A 724 25.48 7.63 18.93
C PRO A 724 26.40 8.36 19.92
N GLY A 725 25.96 8.52 21.17
CA GLY A 725 26.83 9.07 22.21
C GLY A 725 28.06 8.19 22.45
N ARG A 726 29.20 8.79 22.80
CA ARG A 726 30.34 8.02 23.31
C ARG A 726 29.91 7.34 24.62
N ALA A 727 30.20 6.05 24.77
CA ALA A 727 29.77 5.19 25.88
C ALA A 727 30.19 5.65 27.30
N VAL A 728 30.84 6.81 27.44
CA VAL A 728 31.49 7.28 28.67
C VAL A 728 30.72 8.43 29.35
N ASP A 729 29.86 9.18 28.64
CA ASP A 729 29.24 10.42 29.17
C ASP A 729 27.70 10.40 29.24
N GLY A 730 27.10 9.29 29.70
CA GLY A 730 25.67 9.27 30.03
C GLY A 730 25.24 7.95 30.69
N PRO A 731 24.45 7.97 31.79
CA PRO A 731 24.00 6.76 32.46
C PRO A 731 22.79 6.14 31.73
N SER A 732 22.65 4.82 31.80
CA SER A 732 21.39 4.02 31.70
C SER A 732 20.91 3.38 30.39
N THR A 733 21.52 3.58 29.21
CA THR A 733 21.12 2.86 27.98
C THR A 733 21.96 1.61 27.74
N VAL A 734 21.35 0.43 27.72
CA VAL A 734 21.99 -0.87 27.41
C VAL A 734 21.54 -1.33 26.03
N LEU A 735 22.48 -1.45 25.08
CA LEU A 735 22.20 -1.88 23.70
C LEU A 735 22.90 -3.21 23.41
N THR A 736 22.25 -4.10 22.65
CA THR A 736 22.89 -5.31 22.13
C THR A 736 23.83 -4.98 20.96
N THR A 737 24.76 -5.88 20.65
CA THR A 737 25.71 -5.74 19.53
C THR A 737 25.01 -5.53 18.19
N ALA A 738 23.87 -6.19 17.95
CA ALA A 738 23.10 -6.05 16.71
C ALA A 738 22.51 -4.63 16.54
N VAL A 739 21.98 -4.04 17.61
CA VAL A 739 21.51 -2.65 17.55
C VAL A 739 22.66 -1.66 17.46
N MET A 740 23.82 -1.94 18.04
CA MET A 740 25.00 -1.10 17.88
C MET A 740 25.50 -1.03 16.42
N THR A 741 25.41 -2.14 15.66
CA THR A 741 25.74 -2.14 14.22
C THR A 741 24.70 -1.42 13.38
N ASP A 742 23.43 -1.45 13.81
CA ASP A 742 22.31 -0.85 13.08
C ASP A 742 22.10 0.64 13.38
N LEU A 743 22.62 1.12 14.52
CA LEU A 743 22.44 2.51 14.97
C LEU A 743 22.96 3.56 13.97
N PRO A 744 24.15 3.40 13.36
CA PRO A 744 24.61 4.31 12.30
C PRO A 744 23.71 4.29 11.06
N VAL A 745 23.13 3.14 10.72
CA VAL A 745 22.20 3.01 9.58
C VAL A 745 20.90 3.78 9.89
N ILE A 746 20.33 3.60 11.09
CA ILE A 746 19.14 4.33 11.54
C ILE A 746 19.41 5.84 11.58
N SER A 747 20.56 6.26 12.11
CA SER A 747 21.02 7.65 12.11
C SER A 747 21.08 8.22 10.69
N ASN A 748 21.64 7.48 9.74
CA ASN A 748 21.74 7.91 8.33
C ASN A 748 20.37 7.97 7.64
N ILE A 749 19.45 7.05 7.93
CA ILE A 749 18.07 7.13 7.42
C ILE A 749 17.36 8.36 8.00
N LEU A 750 17.55 8.63 9.29
CA LEU A 750 16.97 9.81 9.94
C LEU A 750 17.51 11.12 9.37
N SER A 751 18.81 11.24 9.08
CA SER A 751 19.32 12.44 8.39
C SER A 751 18.80 12.54 6.94
N ARG A 752 18.75 11.43 6.20
CA ARG A 752 18.16 11.40 4.85
C ARG A 752 16.69 11.82 4.83
N LEU A 753 15.91 11.53 5.88
CA LEU A 753 14.54 12.00 6.03
C LEU A 753 14.47 13.55 6.01
N PHE A 754 15.30 14.22 6.80
CA PHE A 754 15.30 15.69 6.83
C PHE A 754 16.01 16.30 5.61
N GLU A 755 16.99 15.63 5.02
CA GLU A 755 17.55 16.01 3.71
C GLU A 755 16.51 15.93 2.59
N SER A 756 15.58 14.96 2.64
CA SER A 756 14.50 14.86 1.66
C SER A 756 13.45 15.96 1.77
N SER A 757 13.45 16.75 2.86
CA SER A 757 12.53 17.89 3.01
C SER A 757 12.68 18.95 1.92
N GLN A 758 13.83 19.00 1.22
CA GLN A 758 14.02 19.85 0.03
C GLN A 758 13.03 19.57 -1.10
N TYR A 759 12.50 18.34 -1.18
CA TYR A 759 11.55 17.92 -2.21
C TYR A 759 10.09 18.08 -1.79
N LEU A 760 9.82 18.47 -0.54
CA LEU A 760 8.47 18.75 -0.06
C LEU A 760 7.97 20.07 -0.63
N ASP A 761 6.68 20.13 -0.97
CA ASP A 761 5.98 21.36 -1.26
C ASP A 761 5.88 22.27 -0.03
N ASP A 762 5.56 23.55 -0.24
CA ASP A 762 5.58 24.56 0.82
C ASP A 762 4.57 24.28 1.94
N VAL A 763 3.42 23.66 1.62
CA VAL A 763 2.38 23.33 2.60
C VAL A 763 2.84 22.17 3.48
N SER A 764 3.36 21.10 2.87
CA SER A 764 3.92 19.95 3.59
C SER A 764 5.12 20.34 4.45
N LEU A 765 6.00 21.20 3.94
CA LEU A 765 7.13 21.73 4.70
C LEU A 765 6.65 22.56 5.90
N HIS A 766 5.60 23.37 5.74
CA HIS A 766 5.00 24.11 6.85
C HIS A 766 4.44 23.18 7.93
N HIS A 767 3.75 22.10 7.55
CA HIS A 767 3.30 21.08 8.50
C HIS A 767 4.46 20.40 9.26
N LEU A 768 5.57 20.11 8.56
CA LEU A 768 6.78 19.56 9.17
C LEU A 768 7.39 20.52 10.20
N ILE A 769 7.58 21.80 9.83
CA ILE A 769 8.15 22.82 10.71
C ILE A 769 7.24 23.05 11.92
N ASN A 770 5.92 23.18 11.71
CA ASN A 770 4.97 23.40 12.80
C ASN A 770 4.93 22.21 13.79
N ALA A 771 5.01 20.98 13.29
CA ALA A 771 5.11 19.79 14.13
C ALA A 771 6.40 19.78 14.96
N LEU A 772 7.54 20.16 14.38
CA LEU A 772 8.80 20.29 15.10
C LEU A 772 8.78 21.42 16.15
N CYS A 773 8.19 22.58 15.83
CA CYS A 773 8.03 23.68 16.79
C CYS A 773 7.14 23.23 17.96
N SER A 774 6.02 22.56 17.69
CA SER A 774 5.12 22.02 18.72
C SER A 774 5.83 21.03 19.64
N LEU A 775 6.61 20.09 19.09
CA LEU A 775 7.41 19.16 19.90
C LEU A 775 8.50 19.84 20.72
N SER A 776 9.08 20.92 20.18
CA SER A 776 10.06 21.72 20.90
C SER A 776 9.42 22.50 22.06
N LEU A 777 8.21 23.05 21.88
CA LEU A 777 7.42 23.66 22.97
C LEU A 777 7.13 22.63 24.08
N GLU A 778 6.65 21.43 23.73
CA GLU A 778 6.41 20.36 24.70
C GLU A 778 7.69 19.97 25.46
N ALA A 779 8.83 19.91 24.77
CA ALA A 779 10.13 19.62 25.40
C ALA A 779 10.61 20.75 26.31
N MET A 780 10.33 22.02 25.97
CA MET A 780 10.60 23.18 26.83
C MET A 780 9.73 23.14 28.09
N ASP A 781 8.43 22.89 27.96
CA ASP A 781 7.49 22.79 29.08
C ASP A 781 7.92 21.72 30.10
N MET A 782 8.38 20.56 29.61
CA MET A 782 8.93 19.51 30.48
C MET A 782 10.24 19.90 31.19
N ALA A 783 11.00 20.83 30.62
CA ALA A 783 12.28 21.30 31.15
C ALA A 783 12.15 22.44 32.18
N TYR A 784 10.97 23.07 32.31
CA TYR A 784 10.72 24.11 33.33
C TYR A 784 10.67 23.56 34.77
N GLY A 785 10.18 22.32 34.95
CA GLY A 785 9.88 21.77 36.28
C GLY A 785 10.90 20.77 36.85
N ASN A 786 11.83 20.25 36.02
CA ASN A 786 12.77 19.21 36.41
C ASN A 786 14.20 19.59 35.98
N ASN A 787 15.17 19.50 36.88
CA ASN A 787 16.62 19.59 36.56
C ASN A 787 17.14 18.40 35.71
N LYS A 788 16.27 17.76 34.92
CA LYS A 788 16.62 16.67 34.00
C LYS A 788 17.09 17.24 32.65
N GLU A 789 17.86 16.44 31.93
CA GLU A 789 18.31 16.79 30.58
C GLU A 789 17.08 16.91 29.65
N PRO A 790 16.90 18.05 28.94
CA PRO A 790 15.78 18.21 28.01
C PRO A 790 16.00 17.41 26.72
N SER A 791 14.92 17.03 26.04
CA SER A 791 14.99 16.50 24.68
C SER A 791 15.37 17.61 23.70
N LEU A 792 16.51 17.45 23.04
CA LEU A 792 17.03 18.40 22.04
C LEU A 792 16.68 17.99 20.60
N PHE A 793 15.92 16.89 20.43
CA PHE A 793 15.57 16.32 19.13
C PHE A 793 14.94 17.36 18.19
N ALA A 794 13.88 18.03 18.64
CA ALA A 794 13.14 18.96 17.81
C ALA A 794 14.00 20.16 17.37
N VAL A 795 14.78 20.76 18.28
CA VAL A 795 15.67 21.88 17.96
C VAL A 795 16.77 21.48 16.97
N ALA A 796 17.37 20.31 17.16
CA ALA A 796 18.38 19.79 16.24
C ALA A 796 17.81 19.53 14.83
N LYS A 797 16.57 19.03 14.74
CA LYS A 797 15.91 18.76 13.46
C LYS A 797 15.34 20.01 12.79
N LEU A 798 14.97 21.05 13.56
CA LEU A 798 14.67 22.38 13.01
C LEU A 798 15.90 22.97 12.32
N LEU A 799 17.08 22.84 12.93
CA LEU A 799 18.35 23.26 12.32
C LEU A 799 18.60 22.52 11.00
N GLU A 800 18.56 21.19 11.00
CA GLU A 800 18.83 20.37 9.81
C GLU A 800 17.82 20.69 8.69
N THR A 801 16.53 20.79 9.01
CA THR A 801 15.46 21.17 8.05
C THR A 801 15.71 22.56 7.46
N GLY A 802 16.11 23.53 8.29
CA GLY A 802 16.43 24.88 7.84
C GLY A 802 17.65 24.91 6.91
N LEU A 803 18.73 24.21 7.24
CA LEU A 803 19.95 24.14 6.43
C LEU A 803 19.71 23.55 5.03
N VAL A 804 18.84 22.54 4.93
CA VAL A 804 18.51 21.87 3.67
C VAL A 804 17.62 22.73 2.77
N ASN A 805 16.74 23.55 3.35
CA ASN A 805 15.75 24.34 2.60
C ASN A 805 16.17 25.79 2.32
N MET A 806 17.46 26.11 2.36
CA MET A 806 17.97 27.49 2.18
C MET A 806 17.54 28.16 0.86
N HIS A 807 17.20 27.38 -0.18
CA HIS A 807 16.66 27.88 -1.44
C HIS A 807 15.28 28.55 -1.32
N ARG A 808 14.50 28.29 -0.26
CA ARG A 808 13.16 28.86 0.02
C ARG A 808 13.13 29.66 1.32
N ILE A 809 14.24 30.31 1.65
CA ILE A 809 14.47 30.93 2.95
C ILE A 809 13.37 31.90 3.38
N GLU A 810 12.79 32.70 2.47
CA GLU A 810 11.80 33.71 2.82
C GLU A 810 10.52 33.14 3.46
N ILE A 811 10.16 31.90 3.13
CA ILE A 811 8.95 31.22 3.64
C ILE A 811 9.20 30.66 5.04
N LEU A 812 10.34 29.99 5.22
CA LEU A 812 10.68 29.25 6.44
C LEU A 812 11.34 30.09 7.54
N TRP A 813 11.98 31.22 7.17
CA TRP A 813 12.88 31.93 8.09
C TRP A 813 12.17 32.45 9.34
N ARG A 814 11.00 33.07 9.19
CA ARG A 814 10.27 33.65 10.32
C ARG A 814 9.76 32.59 11.31
N PRO A 815 9.05 31.52 10.87
CA PRO A 815 8.66 30.44 11.77
C PRO A 815 9.84 29.80 12.51
N LEU A 816 10.96 29.56 11.81
CA LEU A 816 12.15 28.93 12.42
C LEU A 816 12.83 29.86 13.42
N THR A 817 13.16 31.08 13.02
CA THR A 817 13.93 32.01 13.87
C THR A 817 13.11 32.52 15.05
N GLY A 818 11.81 32.77 14.87
CA GLY A 818 10.90 33.12 15.96
C GLY A 818 10.89 32.04 17.05
N HIS A 819 10.69 30.78 16.66
CA HIS A 819 10.72 29.65 17.60
C HIS A 819 12.09 29.49 18.28
N LEU A 820 13.18 29.55 17.53
CA LEU A 820 14.54 29.42 18.10
C LEU A 820 14.91 30.55 19.06
N LEU A 821 14.37 31.76 18.85
CA LEU A 821 14.55 32.88 19.78
C LEU A 821 13.81 32.65 21.11
N GLU A 822 12.63 32.03 21.09
CA GLU A 822 11.93 31.59 22.31
C GLU A 822 12.76 30.53 23.06
N VAL A 823 13.34 29.56 22.34
CA VAL A 823 14.26 28.55 22.89
C VAL A 823 15.47 29.22 23.57
N CYS A 824 16.02 30.28 22.99
CA CYS A 824 17.14 31.04 23.55
C CYS A 824 16.80 31.77 24.86
N GLN A 825 15.51 32.00 25.17
CA GLN A 825 15.06 32.67 26.39
C GLN A 825 14.77 31.69 27.55
N HIS A 826 14.86 30.38 27.29
CA HIS A 826 14.44 29.35 28.24
C HIS A 826 15.37 29.30 29.49
N PRO A 827 14.88 28.99 30.70
CA PRO A 827 15.73 28.92 31.91
C PRO A 827 16.78 27.80 31.91
N ASN A 828 16.55 26.70 31.18
CA ASN A 828 17.48 25.58 31.06
C ASN A 828 18.68 25.93 30.15
N SER A 829 19.91 25.87 30.68
CA SER A 829 21.13 26.25 29.97
C SER A 829 21.40 25.44 28.70
N ARG A 830 21.18 24.12 28.73
CA ARG A 830 21.42 23.26 27.55
C ARG A 830 20.44 23.56 26.42
N MET A 831 19.19 23.86 26.76
CA MET A 831 18.17 24.22 25.77
C MET A 831 18.53 25.54 25.07
N ARG A 832 18.94 26.54 25.86
CA ARG A 832 19.44 27.82 25.33
C ARG A 832 20.67 27.67 24.45
N GLU A 833 21.65 26.89 24.89
CA GLU A 833 22.89 26.64 24.14
C GLU A 833 22.58 26.09 22.74
N TRP A 834 21.71 25.09 22.65
CA TRP A 834 21.29 24.51 21.37
C TRP A 834 20.41 25.45 20.53
N GLY A 835 19.53 26.23 21.16
CA GLY A 835 18.78 27.28 20.46
C GLY A 835 19.71 28.29 19.78
N ALA A 836 20.74 28.75 20.50
CA ALA A 836 21.71 29.69 19.97
C ALA A 836 22.64 29.07 18.92
N GLU A 837 23.09 27.83 19.11
CA GLU A 837 23.87 27.09 18.10
C GLU A 837 23.08 26.91 16.81
N ALA A 838 21.79 26.54 16.90
CA ALA A 838 20.92 26.40 15.75
C ALA A 838 20.72 27.73 15.02
N LEU A 839 20.38 28.79 15.78
CA LEU A 839 20.12 30.11 15.20
C LEU A 839 21.37 30.67 14.51
N THR A 840 22.52 30.65 15.18
CA THR A 840 23.79 31.15 14.63
C THR A 840 24.27 30.35 13.42
N SER A 841 24.07 29.03 13.43
CA SER A 841 24.39 28.17 12.27
C SER A 841 23.52 28.47 11.06
N LEU A 842 22.20 28.67 11.25
CA LEU A 842 21.29 29.06 10.17
C LEU A 842 21.64 30.42 9.58
N ILE A 843 21.99 31.40 10.42
CA ILE A 843 22.39 32.74 9.96
C ILE A 843 23.66 32.66 9.11
N LYS A 844 24.69 31.96 9.58
CA LYS A 844 25.93 31.77 8.82
C LYS A 844 25.66 31.08 7.48
N ALA A 845 24.91 29.98 7.49
CA ALA A 845 24.56 29.25 6.28
C ALA A 845 23.78 30.13 5.28
N GLY A 846 22.78 30.87 5.77
CA GLY A 846 21.98 31.80 4.96
C GLY A 846 22.80 32.92 4.33
N LEU A 847 23.81 33.46 5.03
CA LEU A 847 24.72 34.48 4.49
C LEU A 847 25.70 33.91 3.45
N THR A 848 26.12 32.65 3.60
CA THR A 848 27.02 31.97 2.65
C THR A 848 26.31 31.36 1.45
N PHE A 849 24.99 31.25 1.47
CA PHE A 849 24.22 30.61 0.42
C PHE A 849 24.19 31.46 -0.85
N ASN A 850 24.24 30.80 -2.02
CA ASN A 850 24.19 31.47 -3.32
C ASN A 850 22.74 31.81 -3.67
N HIS A 851 22.31 33.03 -3.36
CA HIS A 851 20.98 33.56 -3.68
C HIS A 851 20.91 34.11 -5.11
N ASP A 852 19.73 34.03 -5.72
CA ASP A 852 19.41 34.68 -6.99
C ASP A 852 18.18 35.60 -6.79
N PRO A 853 18.31 36.95 -6.83
CA PRO A 853 19.53 37.74 -7.04
C PRO A 853 20.53 37.67 -5.87
N PRO A 854 21.82 38.00 -6.09
CA PRO A 854 22.86 37.92 -5.06
C PRO A 854 22.55 38.82 -3.85
N LEU A 855 23.03 38.41 -2.67
CA LEU A 855 22.73 39.08 -1.40
C LEU A 855 23.06 40.59 -1.37
N SER A 856 24.11 41.01 -2.10
CA SER A 856 24.49 42.42 -2.23
C SER A 856 23.44 43.28 -2.93
N GLN A 857 22.60 42.69 -3.77
CA GLN A 857 21.49 43.37 -4.47
C GLN A 857 20.17 43.24 -3.69
N ASN A 858 19.99 42.18 -2.90
CA ASN A 858 18.77 41.95 -2.12
C ASN A 858 18.92 42.44 -0.67
N GLN A 859 18.79 43.76 -0.48
CA GLN A 859 18.91 44.41 0.83
C GLN A 859 17.88 43.86 1.85
N ARG A 860 16.66 43.55 1.40
CA ARG A 860 15.59 43.03 2.26
C ARG A 860 15.97 41.67 2.84
N LEU A 861 16.50 40.76 2.02
CA LEU A 861 16.90 39.43 2.45
C LEU A 861 18.07 39.48 3.43
N GLN A 862 19.06 40.35 3.18
CA GLN A 862 20.18 40.53 4.09
C GLN A 862 19.75 41.03 5.48
N LEU A 863 18.84 42.01 5.53
CA LEU A 863 18.27 42.47 6.80
C LEU A 863 17.44 41.38 7.49
N LEU A 864 16.67 40.59 6.72
CA LEU A 864 15.88 39.47 7.25
C LEU A 864 16.79 38.43 7.93
N LEU A 865 17.92 38.08 7.31
CA LEU A 865 18.91 37.14 7.83
C LEU A 865 19.61 37.62 9.11
N LEU A 866 19.90 38.93 9.20
CA LEU A 866 20.65 39.51 10.32
C LEU A 866 19.75 39.95 11.49
N ASN A 867 18.46 40.17 11.28
CA ASN A 867 17.51 40.59 12.33
C ASN A 867 17.52 39.68 13.57
N PRO A 868 17.54 38.34 13.45
CA PRO A 868 17.61 37.47 14.61
C PRO A 868 18.86 37.71 15.48
N LEU A 869 20.00 38.09 14.88
CA LEU A 869 21.16 38.53 15.67
C LEU A 869 20.81 39.76 16.49
N LYS A 870 20.16 40.78 15.92
CA LYS A 870 19.74 41.95 16.70
C LYS A 870 18.79 41.53 17.84
N GLU A 871 17.84 40.64 17.59
CA GLU A 871 16.89 40.19 18.62
C GLU A 871 17.57 39.42 19.76
N MET A 872 18.61 38.62 19.48
CA MET A 872 19.44 37.97 20.52
C MET A 872 20.08 38.98 21.48
N SER A 873 20.31 40.24 21.07
CA SER A 873 20.86 41.27 21.96
C SER A 873 19.92 41.69 23.10
N SER A 874 18.62 41.45 22.92
CA SER A 874 17.60 41.73 23.95
C SER A 874 17.49 40.63 25.02
N ILE A 875 18.13 39.47 24.81
CA ILE A 875 18.06 38.32 25.71
C ILE A 875 19.04 38.52 26.87
N ASN A 876 18.54 38.49 28.10
CA ASN A 876 19.30 38.76 29.33
C ASN A 876 20.15 37.58 29.83
N HIS A 877 20.71 36.79 28.91
CA HIS A 877 21.52 35.60 29.23
C HIS A 877 22.96 35.73 28.65
N PRO A 878 24.01 35.69 29.50
CA PRO A 878 25.37 36.01 29.08
C PRO A 878 26.00 34.97 28.16
N ASP A 879 25.63 33.69 28.32
CA ASP A 879 25.98 32.57 27.43
C ASP A 879 25.46 32.80 26.00
N ILE A 880 24.21 33.27 25.87
CA ILE A 880 23.60 33.59 24.57
C ILE A 880 24.26 34.79 23.91
N ARG A 881 24.52 35.85 24.69
CA ARG A 881 25.23 37.04 24.19
C ARG A 881 26.65 36.72 23.75
N LEU A 882 27.36 35.83 24.46
CA LEU A 882 28.68 35.36 24.05
C LEU A 882 28.61 34.62 22.70
N LYS A 883 27.68 33.66 22.56
CA LYS A 883 27.48 32.91 21.30
C LYS A 883 27.12 33.81 20.11
N GLN A 884 26.30 34.83 20.35
CA GLN A 884 25.97 35.83 19.35
C GLN A 884 27.20 36.60 18.87
N LEU A 885 28.07 37.04 19.78
CA LEU A 885 29.29 37.79 19.42
C LEU A 885 30.33 36.89 18.74
N GLU A 886 30.46 35.62 19.16
CA GLU A 886 31.25 34.62 18.44
C GLU A 886 30.75 34.45 17.00
N CYS A 887 29.43 34.42 16.79
CA CYS A 887 28.83 34.37 15.46
C CYS A 887 29.14 35.63 14.65
N VAL A 888 29.02 36.82 15.24
CA VAL A 888 29.36 38.09 14.57
C VAL A 888 30.83 38.10 14.16
N LEU A 889 31.73 37.67 15.03
CA LEU A 889 33.16 37.57 14.73
C LEU A 889 33.42 36.65 13.53
N GLN A 890 32.78 35.47 13.50
CA GLN A 890 32.88 34.54 12.38
C GLN A 890 32.29 35.10 11.08
N ILE A 891 31.19 35.84 11.16
CA ILE A 891 30.59 36.51 9.99
C ILE A 891 31.54 37.57 9.44
N LEU A 892 32.13 38.40 10.31
CA LEU A 892 33.11 39.42 9.88
C LEU A 892 34.34 38.78 9.22
N GLN A 893 34.85 37.68 9.79
CA GLN A 893 36.00 36.96 9.23
C GLN A 893 35.72 36.27 7.88
N SER A 894 34.47 35.94 7.58
CA SER A 894 34.11 35.17 6.38
C SER A 894 33.44 35.99 5.29
N GLN A 895 32.61 36.97 5.66
CA GLN A 895 31.72 37.72 4.76
C GLN A 895 31.67 39.22 5.10
N GLY A 896 32.69 39.77 5.77
CA GLY A 896 32.70 41.19 6.18
C GLY A 896 32.51 42.18 5.02
N ASP A 897 33.14 41.92 3.87
CA ASP A 897 33.09 42.82 2.70
C ASP A 897 31.72 42.86 2.01
N SER A 898 30.88 41.83 2.18
CA SER A 898 29.59 41.69 1.50
C SER A 898 28.40 42.19 2.34
N LEU A 899 28.65 42.76 3.53
CA LEU A 899 27.62 43.13 4.51
C LEU A 899 26.75 44.34 4.13
N GLY A 900 27.16 45.22 3.22
CA GLY A 900 26.34 46.32 2.65
C GLY A 900 25.36 47.01 3.64
N PRO A 901 24.02 46.94 3.44
CA PRO A 901 23.02 47.52 4.37
C PRO A 901 22.90 46.82 5.74
N GLY A 902 23.54 45.67 5.94
CA GLY A 902 23.56 44.92 7.19
C GLY A 902 24.49 45.49 8.28
N TRP A 903 25.39 46.42 7.93
CA TRP A 903 26.35 47.02 8.86
C TRP A 903 25.75 47.65 10.13
N PRO A 904 24.65 48.44 10.07
CA PRO A 904 24.03 49.00 11.27
C PRO A 904 23.56 47.94 12.27
N LEU A 905 23.12 46.76 11.81
CA LEU A 905 22.68 45.68 12.69
C LEU A 905 23.87 45.06 13.42
N VAL A 906 24.94 44.77 12.68
CA VAL A 906 26.18 44.17 13.23
C VAL A 906 26.84 45.11 14.23
N LEU A 907 26.94 46.41 13.91
CA LEU A 907 27.47 47.43 14.83
C LEU A 907 26.55 47.64 16.05
N GLY A 908 25.23 47.63 15.85
CA GLY A 908 24.26 47.71 16.95
C GLY A 908 24.39 46.55 17.94
N VAL A 909 24.67 45.34 17.47
CA VAL A 909 24.92 44.17 18.32
C VAL A 909 26.15 44.34 19.22
N MET A 910 27.22 44.95 18.69
CA MET A 910 28.43 45.28 19.44
C MET A 910 28.20 46.44 20.43
N GLY A 911 27.46 47.47 20.00
CA GLY A 911 27.14 48.64 20.82
C GLY A 911 26.15 48.37 21.96
N ALA A 912 25.35 47.30 21.88
CA ALA A 912 24.40 46.92 22.93
C ALA A 912 25.06 46.30 24.18
N ILE A 913 26.39 46.30 24.27
CA ILE A 913 27.11 45.72 25.42
C ILE A 913 27.11 46.71 26.58
N ARG A 914 26.76 46.20 27.76
CA ARG A 914 26.70 46.95 29.00
C ARG A 914 27.94 46.70 29.86
N ASN A 915 28.27 47.69 30.69
CA ASN A 915 29.38 47.64 31.64
C ASN A 915 29.26 46.56 32.74
N ASP A 916 28.10 45.92 32.87
CA ASP A 916 27.80 44.89 33.89
C ASP A 916 27.98 43.45 33.38
N GLN A 917 28.31 43.27 32.10
CA GLN A 917 28.48 41.94 31.47
C GLN A 917 29.89 41.38 31.71
N GLY A 918 30.07 40.06 31.63
CA GLY A 918 31.35 39.41 31.94
C GLY A 918 32.52 39.78 31.02
N GLU A 919 33.76 39.69 31.54
CA GLU A 919 35.00 40.05 30.83
C GLU A 919 35.16 39.35 29.48
N SER A 920 34.83 38.06 29.39
CA SER A 920 34.93 37.26 28.15
C SER A 920 34.08 37.84 27.02
N LEU A 921 32.89 38.33 27.34
CA LEU A 921 31.95 38.90 26.38
C LEU A 921 32.48 40.24 25.84
N ILE A 922 33.01 41.08 26.73
CA ILE A 922 33.62 42.37 26.36
C ILE A 922 34.84 42.14 25.47
N ARG A 923 35.70 41.16 25.78
CA ARG A 923 36.86 40.80 24.95
C ARG A 923 36.46 40.39 23.53
N THR A 924 35.52 39.46 23.37
CA THR A 924 35.09 39.00 22.05
C THR A 924 34.46 40.12 21.22
N ALA A 925 33.67 40.99 21.84
CA ALA A 925 33.10 42.12 21.14
C ALA A 925 34.13 43.18 20.74
N PHE A 926 35.12 43.41 21.61
CA PHE A 926 36.22 44.30 21.27
C PHE A 926 37.07 43.75 20.12
N GLN A 927 37.28 42.42 20.06
CA GLN A 927 37.92 41.79 18.90
C GLN A 927 37.12 42.02 17.60
N CYS A 928 35.79 41.98 17.66
CA CYS A 928 34.94 42.34 16.52
C CYS A 928 35.17 43.80 16.11
N LEU A 929 35.16 44.74 17.06
CA LEU A 929 35.41 46.15 16.79
C LEU A 929 36.80 46.40 16.20
N GLN A 930 37.84 45.74 16.73
CA GLN A 930 39.19 45.84 16.20
C GLN A 930 39.25 45.45 14.73
N LEU A 931 38.66 44.30 14.38
CA LEU A 931 38.61 43.82 13.00
C LEU A 931 37.86 44.79 12.08
N VAL A 932 36.75 45.38 12.57
CA VAL A 932 36.01 46.41 11.82
C VAL A 932 36.85 47.64 11.55
N VAL A 933 37.58 48.15 12.56
CA VAL A 933 38.38 49.37 12.43
C VAL A 933 39.63 49.14 11.58
N THR A 934 40.28 47.98 11.65
CA THR A 934 41.52 47.72 10.89
C THR A 934 41.26 47.35 9.44
N ASP A 935 40.25 46.51 9.18
CA ASP A 935 40.13 45.83 7.89
C ASP A 935 38.92 46.33 7.08
N PHE A 936 37.83 46.76 7.73
CA PHE A 936 36.54 47.02 7.08
C PHE A 936 36.06 48.48 7.04
N LEU A 937 36.80 49.44 7.62
CA LEU A 937 36.50 50.88 7.42
C LEU A 937 36.39 51.29 5.93
N PRO A 938 37.23 50.75 5.02
CA PRO A 938 37.15 51.06 3.59
C PRO A 938 35.89 50.59 2.87
N THR A 939 35.29 49.48 3.30
CA THR A 939 34.20 48.78 2.62
C THR A 939 32.82 49.10 3.19
N MET A 940 32.78 49.76 4.35
CA MET A 940 31.55 50.13 5.05
C MET A 940 30.87 51.39 4.46
N PRO A 941 29.53 51.46 4.44
CA PRO A 941 28.80 52.68 4.10
C PRO A 941 29.13 53.85 5.03
N CYS A 942 29.24 55.07 4.48
CA CYS A 942 29.65 56.26 5.22
C CYS A 942 28.68 56.62 6.36
N THR A 943 27.38 56.30 6.24
CA THR A 943 26.38 56.47 7.31
C THR A 943 26.70 55.71 8.59
N CYS A 944 27.42 54.59 8.49
CA CYS A 944 27.72 53.73 9.62
C CYS A 944 28.93 54.22 10.44
N LEU A 945 29.74 55.14 9.88
CA LEU A 945 30.96 55.65 10.52
C LEU A 945 30.67 56.33 11.87
N GLN A 946 29.53 57.03 11.98
CA GLN A 946 29.12 57.63 13.25
C GLN A 946 28.88 56.54 14.32
N ILE A 947 28.24 55.43 13.95
CA ILE A 947 27.96 54.31 14.85
C ILE A 947 29.28 53.65 15.30
N VAL A 948 30.26 53.51 14.41
CA VAL A 948 31.59 52.97 14.76
C VAL A 948 32.28 53.85 15.81
N VAL A 949 32.23 55.17 15.65
CA VAL A 949 32.78 56.13 16.62
C VAL A 949 32.07 56.01 17.97
N ASP A 950 30.74 55.92 17.99
CA ASP A 950 29.96 55.75 19.21
C ASP A 950 30.28 54.43 19.93
N VAL A 951 30.40 53.33 19.19
CA VAL A 951 30.76 52.01 19.73
C VAL A 951 32.19 52.05 20.29
N ALA A 952 33.16 52.57 19.54
CA ALA A 952 34.55 52.70 20.00
C ALA A 952 34.69 53.60 21.23
N GLY A 953 33.96 54.72 21.28
CA GLY A 953 33.88 55.58 22.46
C GLY A 953 33.32 54.85 23.68
N SER A 954 32.27 54.05 23.48
CA SER A 954 31.66 53.25 24.55
C SER A 954 32.64 52.23 25.14
N PHE A 955 33.41 51.51 24.32
CA PHE A 955 34.48 50.62 24.81
C PHE A 955 35.61 51.37 25.55
N GLY A 956 35.86 52.63 25.20
CA GLY A 956 36.74 53.51 25.96
C GLY A 956 36.24 53.74 27.40
N LEU A 957 34.93 53.85 27.58
CA LEU A 957 34.27 54.07 28.88
C LEU A 957 34.05 52.78 29.69
N HIS A 958 34.34 51.61 29.14
CA HIS A 958 34.16 50.33 29.83
C HIS A 958 35.18 50.16 30.98
N ASN A 959 34.69 49.99 32.21
CA ASN A 959 35.53 50.02 33.41
C ASN A 959 36.23 48.71 33.77
N GLN A 960 35.87 47.59 33.13
CA GLN A 960 36.35 46.26 33.53
C GLN A 960 37.79 45.98 33.09
N GLU A 961 38.17 46.40 31.87
CA GLU A 961 39.50 46.14 31.32
C GLU A 961 40.18 47.42 30.82
N LEU A 962 41.17 47.89 31.58
CA LEU A 962 41.91 49.11 31.23
C LEU A 962 42.59 49.01 29.86
N ASN A 963 43.11 47.84 29.50
CA ASN A 963 43.78 47.62 28.21
C ASN A 963 42.82 47.84 27.03
N ILE A 964 41.60 47.32 27.12
CA ILE A 964 40.56 47.51 26.09
C ILE A 964 40.26 49.00 25.94
N SER A 965 40.07 49.73 27.04
CA SER A 965 39.82 51.18 26.99
C SER A 965 40.96 51.97 26.34
N LEU A 966 42.21 51.66 26.69
CA LEU A 966 43.38 52.32 26.10
C LEU A 966 43.55 51.98 24.61
N THR A 967 43.37 50.72 24.22
CA THR A 967 43.41 50.34 22.81
C THR A 967 42.25 50.95 22.02
N SER A 968 41.05 51.09 22.60
CA SER A 968 39.91 51.76 21.96
C SER A 968 40.19 53.24 21.68
N ILE A 969 40.88 53.94 22.59
CA ILE A 969 41.36 55.32 22.34
C ILE A 969 42.34 55.35 21.16
N GLY A 970 43.20 54.35 21.03
CA GLY A 970 44.05 54.16 19.85
C GLY A 970 43.26 53.91 18.57
N LEU A 971 42.16 53.15 18.63
CA LEU A 971 41.27 52.95 17.48
C LEU A 971 40.57 54.26 17.06
N LEU A 972 40.17 55.12 18.00
CA LEU A 972 39.61 56.45 17.69
C LEU A 972 40.61 57.34 16.93
N TRP A 973 41.91 57.25 17.24
CA TRP A 973 42.95 57.89 16.45
C TRP A 973 42.97 57.34 15.01
N ASN A 974 42.98 56.02 14.84
CA ASN A 974 42.99 55.39 13.52
C ASN A 974 41.75 55.78 12.68
N ILE A 975 40.58 55.85 13.32
CA ILE A 975 39.34 56.33 12.68
C ILE A 975 39.50 57.80 12.24
N SER A 976 40.09 58.65 13.07
CA SER A 976 40.34 60.06 12.70
C SER A 976 41.29 60.21 11.53
N ASP A 977 42.35 59.40 11.47
CA ASP A 977 43.29 59.40 10.35
C ASP A 977 42.60 58.90 9.06
N TYR A 978 41.73 57.90 9.16
CA TYR A 978 40.90 57.44 8.03
C TYR A 978 39.96 58.54 7.51
N PHE A 979 39.28 59.27 8.39
CA PHE A 979 38.43 60.41 8.00
C PHE A 979 39.22 61.48 7.26
N PHE A 980 40.46 61.74 7.65
CA PHE A 980 41.32 62.70 6.95
C PHE A 980 41.76 62.18 5.58
N GLN A 981 42.27 60.94 5.50
CA GLN A 981 42.79 60.37 4.27
C GLN A 981 41.72 60.20 3.17
N ARG A 982 40.45 59.98 3.54
CA ARG A 982 39.34 59.79 2.60
C ARG A 982 38.25 60.87 2.67
N GLY A 983 38.58 62.04 3.25
CA GLY A 983 37.60 63.10 3.54
C GLY A 983 36.73 63.51 2.34
N GLU A 984 37.33 63.76 1.18
CA GLU A 984 36.58 64.18 -0.02
C GLU A 984 35.54 63.16 -0.49
N THR A 985 35.84 61.86 -0.37
CA THR A 985 34.93 60.78 -0.80
C THR A 985 33.80 60.63 0.19
N ILE A 986 34.11 60.67 1.49
CA ILE A 986 33.13 60.57 2.58
C ILE A 986 32.16 61.75 2.54
N GLU A 987 32.68 62.98 2.37
CA GLU A 987 31.86 64.19 2.27
C GLU A 987 30.89 64.14 1.08
N LYS A 988 31.35 63.69 -0.09
CA LYS A 988 30.50 63.55 -1.28
C LYS A 988 29.38 62.52 -1.09
N GLU A 989 29.66 61.37 -0.50
CA GLU A 989 28.66 60.31 -0.29
C GLU A 989 27.63 60.72 0.78
N LEU A 990 28.08 61.27 1.92
CA LEU A 990 27.18 61.73 2.98
C LEU A 990 26.27 62.87 2.52
N ASN A 991 26.77 63.81 1.71
CA ASN A 991 25.96 64.90 1.17
C ASN A 991 24.90 64.39 0.18
N LYS A 992 25.19 63.34 -0.60
CA LYS A 992 24.20 62.70 -1.50
C LYS A 992 23.10 62.01 -0.69
N GLU A 993 23.45 61.26 0.35
CA GLU A 993 22.48 60.60 1.23
C GLU A 993 21.64 61.61 2.02
N GLU A 994 22.25 62.68 2.53
CA GLU A 994 21.53 63.76 3.19
C GLU A 994 20.51 64.41 2.25
N ALA A 995 20.89 64.70 1.01
CA ALA A 995 19.96 65.24 0.01
C ALA A 995 18.79 64.29 -0.29
N ALA A 996 19.02 62.97 -0.23
CA ALA A 996 17.96 61.97 -0.39
C ALA A 996 17.03 61.91 0.84
N GLN A 997 17.58 61.93 2.06
CA GLN A 997 16.81 61.95 3.30
C GLN A 997 16.00 63.24 3.45
N GLN A 998 16.58 64.37 3.06
CA GLN A 998 15.94 65.67 3.08
C GLN A 998 14.74 65.73 2.13
N LYS A 999 14.88 65.22 0.89
CA LYS A 999 13.75 65.06 -0.04
C LYS A 999 12.65 64.17 0.53
N GLN A 1000 13.03 63.05 1.15
CA GLN A 1000 12.08 62.12 1.76
C GLN A 1000 11.37 62.71 2.99
N ALA A 1001 12.05 63.57 3.75
CA ALA A 1001 11.51 64.29 4.90
C ALA A 1001 10.56 65.42 4.46
N GLU A 1002 10.90 66.14 3.39
CA GLU A 1002 10.06 67.15 2.73
C GLU A 1002 8.77 66.54 2.16
N GLU A 1003 8.85 65.36 1.53
CA GLU A 1003 7.69 64.60 1.05
C GLU A 1003 6.77 64.12 2.18
N LYS A 1004 7.32 63.85 3.37
CA LYS A 1004 6.57 63.42 4.56
C LYS A 1004 6.14 64.58 5.48
N GLY A 1005 6.51 65.81 5.16
CA GLY A 1005 6.20 67.00 5.98
C GLY A 1005 6.87 67.03 7.36
N VAL A 1006 7.97 66.30 7.56
CA VAL A 1006 8.71 66.20 8.83
C VAL A 1006 10.06 66.90 8.71
N ILE A 1007 10.47 67.65 9.74
CA ILE A 1007 11.78 68.29 9.79
C ILE A 1007 12.86 67.23 10.07
N LEU A 1008 13.95 67.25 9.30
CA LEU A 1008 15.10 66.36 9.52
C LEU A 1008 15.78 66.69 10.86
N HIS A 1009 15.59 65.86 11.88
CA HIS A 1009 16.29 65.99 13.16
C HIS A 1009 17.56 65.14 13.16
N ARG A 1010 18.74 65.78 13.02
CA ARG A 1010 20.05 65.15 13.24
C ARG A 1010 20.77 65.70 14.46
N PRO A 1011 21.64 64.90 15.13
CA PRO A 1011 22.61 65.41 16.09
C PRO A 1011 23.46 66.52 15.45
N PHE A 1012 23.65 67.64 16.16
CA PHE A 1012 24.43 68.80 15.69
C PHE A 1012 23.91 69.56 14.45
N HIS A 1013 22.64 69.39 14.05
CA HIS A 1013 21.99 70.26 13.05
C HIS A 1013 22.11 71.75 13.45
N PRO A 1014 22.54 72.68 12.57
CA PRO A 1014 22.70 72.61 11.10
C PRO A 1014 24.13 72.34 10.58
N ALA A 1015 25.09 71.93 11.41
CA ALA A 1015 26.46 71.64 10.92
C ALA A 1015 26.45 70.53 9.86
N PRO A 1016 27.29 70.58 8.80
CA PRO A 1016 27.25 69.60 7.69
C PRO A 1016 27.54 68.15 8.14
N PRO A 1017 27.11 67.11 7.38
CA PRO A 1017 27.26 65.70 7.78
C PRO A 1017 28.69 65.28 8.12
N PHE A 1018 29.65 65.74 7.32
CA PHE A 1018 31.06 65.41 7.52
C PHE A 1018 31.60 66.02 8.82
N ASP A 1019 31.23 67.29 9.11
CA ASP A 1019 31.58 67.94 10.37
C ASP A 1019 30.89 67.28 11.57
N CYS A 1020 29.70 66.70 11.40
CA CYS A 1020 29.01 65.94 12.44
C CYS A 1020 29.78 64.68 12.84
N LEU A 1021 30.49 64.01 11.92
CA LEU A 1021 31.36 62.87 12.24
C LEU A 1021 32.53 63.29 13.13
N TRP A 1022 33.18 64.41 12.79
CA TRP A 1022 34.26 64.98 13.58
C TRP A 1022 33.78 65.45 14.95
N LEU A 1023 32.62 66.12 15.02
CA LEU A 1023 32.00 66.53 16.29
C LEU A 1023 31.66 65.32 17.16
N CYS A 1024 31.14 64.23 16.59
CA CYS A 1024 30.89 62.99 17.31
C CYS A 1024 32.19 62.41 17.89
N LEU A 1025 33.25 62.34 17.08
CA LEU A 1025 34.56 61.84 17.50
C LEU A 1025 35.17 62.67 18.62
N TYR A 1026 35.17 64.00 18.47
CA TYR A 1026 35.69 64.89 19.52
C TYR A 1026 34.84 64.83 20.78
N ALA A 1027 33.50 64.73 20.68
CA ALA A 1027 32.62 64.59 21.83
C ALA A 1027 32.93 63.30 22.61
N LYS A 1028 33.12 62.17 21.92
CA LYS A 1028 33.48 60.90 22.56
C LYS A 1028 34.86 60.92 23.21
N LEU A 1029 35.86 61.53 22.56
CA LEU A 1029 37.17 61.74 23.17
C LEU A 1029 37.12 62.71 24.36
N GLY A 1030 36.26 63.74 24.29
CA GLY A 1030 35.99 64.68 25.37
C GLY A 1030 35.36 64.00 26.59
N GLU A 1031 34.35 63.14 26.38
CA GLU A 1031 33.77 62.29 27.43
C GLU A 1031 34.86 61.44 28.13
N LEU A 1032 35.76 60.83 27.35
CA LEU A 1032 36.88 60.02 27.87
C LEU A 1032 37.94 60.85 28.61
N CYS A 1033 38.07 62.15 28.33
CA CYS A 1033 38.97 63.04 29.08
C CYS A 1033 38.50 63.27 30.53
N VAL A 1034 37.22 63.03 30.83
CA VAL A 1034 36.61 63.18 32.15
C VAL A 1034 36.46 61.82 32.87
N ASP A 1035 36.94 60.72 32.27
CA ASP A 1035 36.86 59.36 32.83
C ASP A 1035 37.48 59.28 34.25
N PRO A 1036 36.95 58.51 35.21
CA PRO A 1036 37.52 58.40 36.55
C PRO A 1036 38.95 57.84 36.59
N ARG A 1037 39.40 57.09 35.57
CA ARG A 1037 40.70 56.40 35.53
C ARG A 1037 41.79 57.33 34.97
N PRO A 1038 42.88 57.61 35.73
CA PRO A 1038 43.92 58.54 35.30
C PRO A 1038 44.61 58.18 33.98
N ALA A 1039 44.84 56.89 33.72
CA ALA A 1039 45.49 56.42 32.50
C ALA A 1039 44.63 56.68 31.25
N VAL A 1040 43.32 56.44 31.35
CA VAL A 1040 42.35 56.68 30.26
C VAL A 1040 42.25 58.17 29.98
N ARG A 1041 42.09 59.02 31.01
CA ARG A 1041 42.08 60.49 30.83
C ARG A 1041 43.33 61.01 30.13
N LYS A 1042 44.50 60.57 30.59
CA LYS A 1042 45.78 61.02 30.02
C LYS A 1042 45.90 60.62 28.56
N SER A 1043 45.55 59.37 28.23
CA SER A 1043 45.58 58.87 26.86
C SER A 1043 44.54 59.58 25.98
N ALA A 1044 43.30 59.74 26.45
CA ALA A 1044 42.22 60.40 25.72
C ALA A 1044 42.54 61.87 25.46
N GLY A 1045 43.06 62.60 26.46
CA GLY A 1045 43.47 64.00 26.31
C GLY A 1045 44.63 64.16 25.32
N GLN A 1046 45.63 63.27 25.40
CA GLN A 1046 46.72 63.26 24.43
C GLN A 1046 46.19 63.01 23.01
N THR A 1047 45.37 61.98 22.81
CA THR A 1047 44.76 61.67 21.52
C THR A 1047 43.89 62.82 21.03
N LEU A 1048 43.03 63.41 21.86
CA LEU A 1048 42.16 64.54 21.51
C LEU A 1048 42.95 65.74 20.98
N PHE A 1049 43.92 66.23 21.75
CA PHE A 1049 44.74 67.38 21.32
C PHE A 1049 45.63 67.05 20.14
N SER A 1050 46.16 65.83 20.04
CA SER A 1050 46.89 65.38 18.86
C SER A 1050 46.00 65.33 17.61
N THR A 1051 44.76 64.84 17.72
CA THR A 1051 43.81 64.74 16.60
C THR A 1051 43.42 66.14 16.13
N ILE A 1052 43.14 67.06 17.07
CA ILE A 1052 42.87 68.47 16.76
C ILE A 1052 44.09 69.13 16.11
N GLY A 1053 45.30 68.88 16.62
CA GLY A 1053 46.54 69.43 16.07
C GLY A 1053 46.86 68.93 14.66
N ALA A 1054 46.54 67.67 14.36
CA ALA A 1054 46.81 67.06 13.05
C ALA A 1054 45.73 67.38 12.00
N HIS A 1055 44.45 67.43 12.40
CA HIS A 1055 43.31 67.47 11.45
C HIS A 1055 42.41 68.70 11.62
N GLY A 1056 42.69 69.59 12.57
CA GLY A 1056 41.83 70.76 12.86
C GLY A 1056 41.71 71.79 11.74
N THR A 1057 42.60 71.76 10.74
CA THR A 1057 42.55 72.64 9.55
C THR A 1057 41.38 72.33 8.61
N LEU A 1058 40.73 71.17 8.77
CA LEU A 1058 39.60 70.73 7.95
C LEU A 1058 38.25 71.30 8.41
N LEU A 1059 38.15 71.75 9.66
CA LEU A 1059 36.87 72.15 10.26
C LEU A 1059 36.47 73.57 9.85
N GLN A 1060 35.20 73.77 9.57
CA GLN A 1060 34.64 75.11 9.31
C GLN A 1060 34.61 75.97 10.58
N HIS A 1061 34.55 77.29 10.42
CA HIS A 1061 34.53 78.25 11.55
C HIS A 1061 33.35 78.03 12.51
N SER A 1062 32.18 77.64 11.99
CA SER A 1062 30.98 77.28 12.78
C SER A 1062 31.17 76.01 13.60
N THR A 1063 31.87 75.03 13.04
CA THR A 1063 32.18 73.74 13.69
C THR A 1063 33.25 73.92 14.77
N TRP A 1064 34.28 74.72 14.50
CA TRP A 1064 35.26 75.14 15.50
C TRP A 1064 34.63 75.82 16.71
N HIS A 1065 33.64 76.69 16.49
CA HIS A 1065 32.88 77.30 17.59
C HIS A 1065 32.17 76.23 18.44
N THR A 1066 31.65 75.17 17.83
CA THR A 1066 31.01 74.06 18.55
C THR A 1066 32.03 73.21 19.31
N VAL A 1067 33.18 72.91 18.71
CA VAL A 1067 34.27 72.16 19.37
C VAL A 1067 34.78 72.90 20.59
N ILE A 1068 35.05 74.21 20.48
CA ILE A 1068 35.63 75.01 21.57
C ILE A 1068 34.66 75.20 22.75
N TRP A 1069 33.36 75.36 22.48
CA TRP A 1069 32.39 75.72 23.52
C TRP A 1069 31.51 74.57 24.01
N LYS A 1070 31.42 73.47 23.27
CA LYS A 1070 30.60 72.30 23.66
C LYS A 1070 31.39 71.02 23.90
N VAL A 1071 32.62 70.90 23.38
CA VAL A 1071 33.38 69.64 23.41
C VAL A 1071 34.65 69.75 24.27
N LEU A 1072 35.45 70.80 24.05
CA LEU A 1072 36.56 71.19 24.93
C LEU A 1072 36.04 71.95 26.16
#